data_AF-A0A2A5WFQ8-F1
#
_entry.id   AF-A0A2A5WFQ8-F1
#
_cell.length_a   1.000
_cell.length_b   1.000
_cell.length_c   1.000
_cell.angle_alpha   90.00
_cell.angle_beta   90.00
_cell.angle_gamma   90.00
#
_symmetry.space_group_name_H-M   'P 1'
#
loop_
_entity.id
_entity.type
_entity.pdbx_description
1 polymer ?
#
loop_
_entity_poly.entity_id
_entity_poly.type
_entity_poly.pdbx_seq_one_letter_code
_entity_poly.pdbx_strand_id
1 'polypeptide(L)'
;MKLTYKFPACLFLALLASFTSAAPAEIKIGELIMSDSEIATRKSIAGTARILNYFINTETTSEFKTPEEWQYKVIRESTARASSILNISIKETAIQNEADVVVYIHKAQFRDSLSGQWSVDLSINISHQSGLGENKEAIHSAGEQATWRNIFLHELGHFLGLEHPWDKDDGDWAVDEWSDSHASTRMGYNEHLDGSNVWYSNLDIEALESIWGKGEWLSLYNGVTPDSSLELAFNNIGIFNSSDATIYTCLRVFTDGLPGSVGGIGQFDIGFTIYSLPDAIIQVAKSRAFNAANALNENAQNPDCSGKFETTTGIFTDIIQANGQTLETTWSLTDSTNLLLTLQSAVTLEAPASTPKLSALTFNPAKNSKTMPVENNIDITFSSPLTKGEGLITLKDSDGNTVESYQASSSASITITGASLSINPTVILASDKNYSINIPVGALRDSAGNNLGEAIDYDFKTQIDMAYMLLGYNGTTLYETTDAFKATAELATTQMGLLSFNRIASSRTHMLPVSSYDGEYADSKAQIEAIDSALDNWGSDDVFSNFYAEFRTNPNALRDPTTEQISVLNNLRAWLVENQKGAVNWKDTDLGKEHYQWISDKVLLASSSGARFLLDGLRMPAGFEVKEYRAIGIILSSEDSYNTGALASSFNSWGGKHWNISDSDGNKYTHYQPFFYDDHSALSPGGDPEKIKKANAQVIMHEWVHTLGGGHDQDPSCVSPYSFMAACDTGDFFPYPIYNRIYIMGWLPDTAVTTDPSLVEDSYNATDPTKKYLLKLGDSRYQELFNGTWYQYRVPSFEKTLEACKLGGLSFADDGYSIDPLETCGQLVVDKSCVVSSSFYDNELKVNTTIRDFGACEFINVEKDLSYELFAKFLSRLDGSAQDYSGSVDRQALLMEQTNAAARQALSN
;
A
#
# COMPACT_ATOMS: atom_id res chain seq x y z
N MET A 1 34.84 -52.25 15.69
CA MET A 1 35.97 -51.70 16.47
C MET A 1 35.63 -50.25 16.78
N LYS A 2 35.62 -49.87 18.07
CA LYS A 2 35.51 -48.54 18.74
C LYS A 2 35.40 -47.28 17.83
N LEU A 3 34.59 -46.25 18.11
CA LEU A 3 34.51 -45.47 19.36
C LEU A 3 33.21 -44.64 19.44
N THR A 4 32.70 -44.52 20.65
CA THR A 4 31.77 -43.52 21.20
C THR A 4 32.33 -42.10 21.20
N TYR A 5 31.49 -41.09 20.94
CA TYR A 5 31.52 -39.78 21.63
C TYR A 5 30.10 -39.25 21.84
N LYS A 6 29.69 -39.17 23.11
CA LYS A 6 28.60 -38.32 23.60
C LYS A 6 29.16 -36.90 23.71
N PHE A 7 28.47 -35.90 23.16
CA PHE A 7 28.69 -34.50 23.51
C PHE A 7 27.57 -34.00 24.44
N PRO A 8 27.87 -33.19 25.47
CA PRO A 8 26.99 -32.93 26.59
C PRO A 8 26.17 -31.65 26.41
N ALA A 9 24.94 -31.69 26.91
CA ALA A 9 23.98 -30.59 27.03
C ALA A 9 24.38 -29.53 28.08
N CYS A 10 25.64 -29.06 28.06
CA CYS A 10 26.15 -28.11 29.06
C CYS A 10 26.64 -26.76 28.50
N LEU A 11 26.35 -26.45 27.23
CA LEU A 11 26.68 -25.15 26.62
C LEU A 11 25.47 -24.37 26.09
N PHE A 12 24.26 -24.88 26.33
CA PHE A 12 22.99 -24.21 25.98
C PHE A 12 22.33 -23.55 27.21
N LEU A 13 22.82 -23.81 28.42
CA LEU A 13 22.33 -23.20 29.68
C LEU A 13 23.18 -22.00 30.17
N ALA A 14 24.25 -21.62 29.47
CA ALA A 14 25.11 -20.50 29.88
C ALA A 14 24.79 -19.16 29.17
N LEU A 15 23.78 -19.13 28.28
CA LEU A 15 23.32 -17.90 27.60
C LEU A 15 21.88 -17.48 27.97
N LEU A 16 21.27 -18.11 28.98
CA LEU A 16 19.97 -17.72 29.55
C LEU A 16 20.12 -17.05 30.93
N ALA A 17 21.35 -16.81 31.40
CA ALA A 17 21.65 -16.16 32.67
C ALA A 17 22.07 -14.68 32.52
N SER A 18 21.40 -13.94 31.64
CA SER A 18 21.48 -12.47 31.64
C SER A 18 20.16 -11.81 31.22
N PHE A 19 19.03 -12.33 31.71
CA PHE A 19 17.81 -11.57 32.01
C PHE A 19 16.97 -12.40 33.00
N THR A 20 17.46 -12.57 34.23
CA THR A 20 16.58 -12.93 35.34
C THR A 20 15.97 -11.63 35.85
N SER A 21 14.81 -11.23 35.32
CA SER A 21 13.90 -10.42 36.13
C SER A 21 13.60 -11.25 37.38
N ALA A 22 13.78 -10.70 38.57
CA ALA A 22 13.32 -11.34 39.79
C ALA A 22 11.86 -11.76 39.58
N ALA A 23 11.47 -12.95 40.05
CA ALA A 23 10.06 -13.31 40.07
C ALA A 23 9.29 -12.22 40.85
N PRO A 24 8.12 -11.78 40.37
CA PRO A 24 7.33 -10.76 41.07
C PRO A 24 7.05 -11.20 42.51
N ALA A 25 6.98 -10.25 43.44
CA ALA A 25 6.64 -10.53 44.83
C ALA A 25 5.28 -11.22 44.91
N GLU A 26 5.18 -12.29 45.71
CA GLU A 26 3.92 -12.97 46.00
C GLU A 26 3.09 -12.09 46.94
N ILE A 27 1.82 -11.85 46.59
CA ILE A 27 0.87 -11.08 47.41
C ILE A 27 0.01 -12.06 48.20
N LYS A 28 -0.06 -11.90 49.52
CA LYS A 28 -1.02 -12.66 50.35
C LYS A 28 -2.38 -11.99 50.31
N ILE A 29 -3.45 -12.78 50.45
CA ILE A 29 -4.82 -12.28 50.44
C ILE A 29 -5.09 -11.17 51.47
N GLY A 30 -4.46 -11.23 52.65
CA GLY A 30 -4.58 -10.18 53.68
C GLY A 30 -4.07 -8.82 53.21
N GLU A 31 -2.93 -8.81 52.51
CA GLU A 31 -2.20 -7.63 52.01
C GLU A 31 -2.90 -6.92 50.82
N LEU A 32 -4.16 -7.28 50.54
CA LEU A 32 -5.04 -6.68 49.53
C LEU A 32 -6.37 -6.24 50.13
N ILE A 33 -6.57 -6.41 51.44
CA ILE A 33 -7.84 -6.18 52.11
C ILE A 33 -7.67 -5.02 53.06
N MET A 34 -8.53 -4.02 52.93
CA MET A 34 -8.55 -2.88 53.84
C MET A 34 -8.66 -3.28 55.31
N SER A 35 -8.24 -2.38 56.19
CA SER A 35 -8.28 -2.57 57.64
C SER A 35 -9.60 -3.18 58.16
N ASP A 36 -9.52 -4.00 59.21
CA ASP A 36 -10.68 -4.62 59.88
C ASP A 36 -11.81 -3.60 60.19
N SER A 37 -11.44 -2.37 60.54
CA SER A 37 -12.37 -1.26 60.83
C SER A 37 -13.16 -0.82 59.59
N GLU A 38 -12.48 -0.72 58.45
CA GLU A 38 -13.07 -0.33 57.18
C GLU A 38 -13.95 -1.42 56.58
N ILE A 39 -13.55 -2.68 56.72
CA ILE A 39 -14.37 -3.84 56.34
C ILE A 39 -15.60 -3.95 57.23
N ALA A 40 -15.47 -3.75 58.55
CA ALA A 40 -16.60 -3.73 59.47
C ALA A 40 -17.60 -2.63 59.11
N THR A 41 -17.13 -1.45 58.71
CA THR A 41 -17.98 -0.34 58.25
C THR A 41 -18.79 -0.74 57.01
N ARG A 42 -18.13 -1.28 55.97
CA ARG A 42 -18.79 -1.78 54.75
C ARG A 42 -19.85 -2.84 55.05
N LYS A 43 -19.52 -3.82 55.89
CA LYS A 43 -20.46 -4.88 56.32
C LYS A 43 -21.64 -4.32 57.10
N SER A 44 -21.42 -3.29 57.92
CA SER A 44 -22.48 -2.62 58.67
C SER A 44 -23.44 -1.88 57.74
N ILE A 45 -22.92 -1.17 56.72
CA ILE A 45 -23.75 -0.48 55.71
C ILE A 45 -24.54 -1.48 54.88
N ALA A 46 -23.91 -2.57 54.42
CA ALA A 46 -24.59 -3.61 53.66
C ALA A 46 -25.71 -4.32 54.45
N GLY A 47 -25.62 -4.29 55.78
CA GLY A 47 -26.60 -4.86 56.70
C GLY A 47 -26.74 -6.39 56.56
N THR A 48 -27.73 -6.96 57.25
CA THR A 48 -27.99 -8.42 57.20
C THR A 48 -28.52 -8.88 55.84
N ALA A 49 -29.08 -7.97 55.05
CA ALA A 49 -29.51 -8.24 53.68
C ALA A 49 -28.34 -8.30 52.69
N ARG A 50 -27.16 -7.83 53.11
CA ARG A 50 -25.94 -7.76 52.30
C ARG A 50 -26.17 -7.00 50.99
N ILE A 51 -26.74 -5.81 51.08
CA ILE A 51 -27.04 -4.96 49.92
C ILE A 51 -26.27 -3.65 50.04
N LEU A 52 -25.45 -3.33 49.03
CA LEU A 52 -24.89 -2.00 48.82
C LEU A 52 -25.59 -1.35 47.62
N ASN A 53 -26.09 -0.14 47.79
CA ASN A 53 -26.78 0.60 46.74
C ASN A 53 -25.83 1.63 46.12
N TYR A 54 -25.85 1.74 44.79
CA TYR A 54 -25.13 2.80 44.07
C TYR A 54 -26.10 3.62 43.23
N PHE A 55 -25.79 4.90 43.03
CA PHE A 55 -26.52 5.79 42.14
C PHE A 55 -25.58 6.29 41.05
N ILE A 56 -25.99 6.21 39.78
CA ILE A 56 -25.23 6.77 38.66
C ILE A 56 -25.64 8.23 38.48
N ASN A 57 -24.71 9.16 38.67
CA ASN A 57 -24.99 10.57 38.44
C ASN A 57 -25.32 10.81 36.96
N THR A 58 -26.51 11.36 36.71
CA THR A 58 -26.96 11.73 35.36
C THR A 58 -26.93 13.24 35.13
N GLU A 59 -26.66 14.04 36.18
CA GLU A 59 -26.62 15.49 36.09
C GLU A 59 -25.30 15.97 35.46
N THR A 60 -25.41 16.94 34.54
CA THR A 60 -24.25 17.59 33.95
C THR A 60 -23.95 18.89 34.69
N THR A 61 -22.74 18.99 35.26
CA THR A 61 -22.27 20.16 36.03
C THR A 61 -21.00 20.74 35.40
N SER A 62 -20.32 21.68 36.05
CA SER A 62 -18.98 22.14 35.63
C SER A 62 -17.92 21.03 35.73
N GLU A 63 -18.10 20.07 36.64
CA GLU A 63 -17.12 19.03 36.96
C GLU A 63 -17.51 17.68 36.34
N PHE A 64 -18.80 17.38 36.29
CA PHE A 64 -19.32 16.08 35.88
C PHE A 64 -20.15 16.14 34.60
N LYS A 65 -20.25 15.02 33.90
CA LYS A 65 -21.16 14.84 32.77
C LYS A 65 -21.95 13.54 32.91
N THR A 66 -23.03 13.43 32.16
CA THR A 66 -23.78 12.18 32.02
C THR A 66 -22.90 11.09 31.37
N PRO A 67 -22.92 9.84 31.86
CA PRO A 67 -22.23 8.73 31.22
C PRO A 67 -22.71 8.49 29.78
N GLU A 68 -21.83 7.99 28.93
CA GLU A 68 -22.20 7.45 27.62
C GLU A 68 -22.88 6.08 27.77
N GLU A 69 -23.66 5.65 26.76
CA GLU A 69 -24.40 4.38 26.80
C GLU A 69 -23.51 3.17 27.12
N TRP A 70 -22.29 3.13 26.58
CA TRP A 70 -21.35 2.05 26.88
C TRP A 70 -20.79 2.13 28.32
N GLN A 71 -20.61 3.33 28.88
CA GLN A 71 -20.18 3.51 30.28
C GLN A 71 -21.28 3.06 31.25
N TYR A 72 -22.55 3.40 30.97
CA TYR A 72 -23.71 2.87 31.70
C TYR A 72 -23.71 1.34 31.72
N LYS A 73 -23.49 0.74 30.55
CA LYS A 73 -23.44 -0.71 30.40
C LYS A 73 -22.31 -1.33 31.22
N VAL A 74 -21.11 -0.77 31.13
CA VAL A 74 -19.94 -1.23 31.91
C VAL A 74 -20.21 -1.18 33.42
N ILE A 75 -20.74 -0.06 33.95
CA ILE A 75 -21.04 0.09 35.38
C ILE A 75 -22.01 -0.99 35.85
N ARG A 76 -23.10 -1.20 35.11
CA ARG A 76 -24.15 -2.18 35.42
C ARG A 76 -23.66 -3.63 35.31
N GLU A 77 -22.92 -3.95 34.26
CA GLU A 77 -22.36 -5.29 34.06
C GLU A 77 -21.38 -5.66 35.18
N SER A 78 -20.48 -4.74 35.53
CA SER A 78 -19.46 -4.97 36.55
C SER A 78 -20.07 -5.19 37.94
N THR A 79 -21.03 -4.35 38.34
CA THR A 79 -21.72 -4.47 39.63
C THR A 79 -22.64 -5.70 39.69
N ALA A 80 -23.33 -6.03 38.59
CA ALA A 80 -24.13 -7.24 38.50
C ALA A 80 -23.26 -8.50 38.57
N ARG A 81 -22.10 -8.52 37.89
CA ARG A 81 -21.17 -9.66 37.92
C ARG A 81 -20.57 -9.84 39.31
N ALA A 82 -20.12 -8.77 39.96
CA ALA A 82 -19.67 -8.83 41.36
C ALA A 82 -20.78 -9.38 42.28
N SER A 83 -22.04 -8.96 42.08
CA SER A 83 -23.19 -9.48 42.83
C SER A 83 -23.51 -10.96 42.58
N SER A 84 -23.06 -11.52 41.45
CA SER A 84 -23.30 -12.93 41.12
C SER A 84 -22.30 -13.85 41.79
N ILE A 85 -21.03 -13.42 41.88
CA ILE A 85 -19.90 -14.24 42.36
C ILE A 85 -19.61 -14.05 43.85
N LEU A 86 -20.05 -12.93 44.44
CA LEU A 86 -19.91 -12.64 45.85
C LEU A 86 -21.26 -12.79 46.56
N ASN A 87 -21.24 -13.16 47.83
CA ASN A 87 -22.42 -13.19 48.68
C ASN A 87 -22.74 -11.79 49.24
N ILE A 88 -22.87 -10.83 48.32
CA ILE A 88 -23.33 -9.45 48.51
C ILE A 88 -24.04 -9.01 47.22
N SER A 89 -25.08 -8.20 47.34
CA SER A 89 -25.77 -7.61 46.18
C SER A 89 -25.45 -6.12 46.07
N ILE A 90 -24.93 -5.71 44.92
CA ILE A 90 -24.60 -4.33 44.58
C ILE A 90 -25.68 -3.85 43.61
N LYS A 91 -26.55 -2.94 44.04
CA LYS A 91 -27.77 -2.59 43.32
C LYS A 91 -27.80 -1.12 42.91
N GLU A 92 -28.20 -0.87 41.68
CA GLU A 92 -28.53 0.49 41.25
C GLU A 92 -29.82 0.95 41.92
N THR A 93 -29.80 2.14 42.51
CA THR A 93 -31.01 2.87 42.90
C THR A 93 -31.27 4.04 41.96
N ALA A 94 -32.54 4.37 41.76
CA ALA A 94 -32.95 5.56 41.00
C ALA A 94 -32.99 6.84 41.86
N ILE A 95 -32.76 6.72 43.18
CA ILE A 95 -32.85 7.84 44.14
C ILE A 95 -31.48 8.01 44.79
N GLN A 96 -30.81 9.14 44.54
CA GLN A 96 -29.45 9.41 45.03
C GLN A 96 -29.32 9.30 46.55
N ASN A 97 -30.31 9.76 47.32
CA ASN A 97 -30.27 9.71 48.78
C ASN A 97 -30.39 8.29 49.36
N GLU A 98 -30.74 7.29 48.54
CA GLU A 98 -30.79 5.88 48.93
C GLU A 98 -29.51 5.13 48.56
N ALA A 99 -28.54 5.81 47.94
CA ALA A 99 -27.27 5.22 47.55
C ALA A 99 -26.23 5.32 48.66
N ASP A 100 -25.47 4.25 48.81
CA ASP A 100 -24.29 4.19 49.68
C ASP A 100 -23.06 4.80 48.98
N VAL A 101 -23.06 4.83 47.65
CA VAL A 101 -22.05 5.49 46.81
C VAL A 101 -22.64 6.10 45.55
N VAL A 102 -22.13 7.27 45.15
CA VAL A 102 -22.50 7.91 43.88
C VAL A 102 -21.38 7.74 42.85
N VAL A 103 -21.73 7.29 41.64
CA VAL A 103 -20.78 7.15 40.52
C VAL A 103 -20.83 8.42 39.67
N TYR A 104 -19.72 9.15 39.61
CA TYR A 104 -19.57 10.37 38.81
C TYR A 104 -18.62 10.16 37.62
N ILE A 105 -19.00 10.70 36.46
CA ILE A 105 -18.14 10.79 35.28
C ILE A 105 -17.52 12.18 35.22
N HIS A 106 -16.24 12.28 35.57
CA HIS A 106 -15.52 13.55 35.67
C HIS A 106 -15.04 14.03 34.31
N LYS A 107 -15.22 15.32 33.99
CA LYS A 107 -14.75 15.91 32.73
C LYS A 107 -13.23 16.01 32.59
N ALA A 108 -12.48 16.00 33.70
CA ALA A 108 -11.04 16.18 33.72
C ALA A 108 -10.34 14.82 33.82
N GLN A 109 -9.18 14.67 33.18
CA GLN A 109 -8.34 13.47 33.25
C GLN A 109 -7.70 13.32 34.64
N PHE A 110 -7.27 12.09 34.96
CA PHE A 110 -6.58 11.72 36.21
C PHE A 110 -7.41 12.03 37.46
N ARG A 111 -8.73 11.81 37.38
CA ARG A 111 -9.70 11.98 38.48
C ARG A 111 -10.33 10.66 38.91
N ASP A 112 -9.66 9.55 38.60
CA ASP A 112 -10.08 8.20 38.93
C ASP A 112 -9.82 7.95 40.42
N SER A 113 -10.88 7.77 41.21
CA SER A 113 -10.77 7.55 42.67
C SER A 113 -12.09 7.18 43.34
N LEU A 114 -12.03 6.35 44.38
CA LEU A 114 -13.00 6.30 45.46
C LEU A 114 -12.67 7.40 46.49
N SER A 115 -13.58 8.34 46.71
CA SER A 115 -13.37 9.46 47.64
C SER A 115 -14.63 9.83 48.42
N GLY A 116 -14.45 10.54 49.53
CA GLY A 116 -15.54 10.96 50.42
C GLY A 116 -15.75 10.04 51.61
N GLN A 117 -16.81 10.28 52.38
CA GLN A 117 -17.13 9.53 53.59
C GLN A 117 -18.46 8.78 53.45
N TRP A 118 -18.50 7.54 53.97
CA TRP A 118 -19.71 6.74 54.05
C TRP A 118 -20.89 7.52 54.62
N SER A 119 -22.07 7.40 54.00
CA SER A 119 -23.30 8.08 54.42
C SER A 119 -23.27 9.62 54.39
N VAL A 120 -22.20 10.23 53.84
CA VAL A 120 -22.08 11.68 53.68
C VAL A 120 -21.99 12.04 52.20
N ASP A 121 -20.90 11.63 51.54
CA ASP A 121 -20.57 12.04 50.17
C ASP A 121 -19.68 11.03 49.42
N LEU A 122 -19.69 9.76 49.85
CA LEU A 122 -18.89 8.71 49.22
C LEU A 122 -19.19 8.61 47.71
N SER A 123 -18.14 8.64 46.91
CA SER A 123 -18.24 8.67 45.46
C SER A 123 -17.14 7.87 44.77
N ILE A 124 -17.52 7.19 43.68
CA ILE A 124 -16.60 6.64 42.69
C ILE A 124 -16.53 7.67 41.56
N ASN A 125 -15.36 8.28 41.38
CA ASN A 125 -15.09 9.23 40.32
C ASN A 125 -14.29 8.52 39.24
N ILE A 126 -14.76 8.60 37.99
CA ILE A 126 -14.03 8.09 36.83
C ILE A 126 -13.97 9.18 35.78
N SER A 127 -12.79 9.43 35.24
CA SER A 127 -12.58 10.43 34.20
C SER A 127 -13.27 9.98 32.91
N HIS A 128 -13.95 10.90 32.23
CA HIS A 128 -14.65 10.64 30.98
C HIS A 128 -13.70 10.14 29.89
N GLN A 129 -12.46 10.64 29.90
CA GLN A 129 -11.43 10.37 28.91
C GLN A 129 -10.40 9.33 29.38
N SER A 130 -10.62 8.62 30.49
CA SER A 130 -9.66 7.60 30.94
C SER A 130 -9.47 6.53 29.87
N GLY A 131 -8.21 6.21 29.56
CA GLY A 131 -7.83 5.36 28.43
C GLY A 131 -7.49 6.10 27.13
N LEU A 132 -7.83 7.39 26.99
CA LEU A 132 -7.40 8.23 25.88
C LEU A 132 -6.06 8.92 26.20
N GLY A 133 -5.04 8.72 25.37
CA GLY A 133 -3.79 9.50 25.45
C GLY A 133 -4.02 11.01 25.23
N GLU A 134 -3.06 11.85 25.61
CA GLU A 134 -3.20 13.31 25.51
C GLU A 134 -3.63 13.76 24.08
N ASN A 135 -4.76 14.45 24.00
CA ASN A 135 -5.33 15.16 22.83
C ASN A 135 -6.34 14.45 21.90
N LYS A 136 -7.45 13.86 22.36
CA LYS A 136 -8.65 13.70 21.50
C LYS A 136 -9.99 13.78 22.26
N GLU A 137 -10.85 14.74 21.89
CA GLU A 137 -12.30 14.51 21.95
C GLU A 137 -12.68 13.61 20.76
N ALA A 138 -12.65 12.29 20.95
CA ALA A 138 -13.04 11.31 19.92
C ALA A 138 -13.66 10.05 20.56
N ILE A 139 -14.44 9.34 19.74
CA ILE A 139 -15.13 8.08 20.04
C ILE A 139 -14.13 7.04 20.59
N HIS A 140 -14.42 6.45 21.75
CA HIS A 140 -13.61 5.40 22.37
C HIS A 140 -13.61 4.12 21.51
N SER A 141 -12.43 3.65 21.10
CA SER A 141 -12.19 2.34 20.53
C SER A 141 -12.45 1.21 21.54
N ALA A 142 -12.55 -0.03 21.07
CA ALA A 142 -12.80 -1.18 21.95
C ALA A 142 -11.72 -1.38 23.04
N GLY A 143 -10.45 -1.12 22.71
CA GLY A 143 -9.36 -1.18 23.67
C GLY A 143 -9.45 -0.09 24.74
N GLU A 144 -9.81 1.13 24.34
CA GLU A 144 -9.97 2.26 25.27
C GLU A 144 -11.19 2.04 26.20
N GLN A 145 -12.28 1.47 25.69
CA GLN A 145 -13.43 1.06 26.52
C GLN A 145 -13.06 -0.05 27.52
N ALA A 146 -12.16 -0.97 27.15
CA ALA A 146 -11.66 -2.02 28.03
C ALA A 146 -10.78 -1.44 29.15
N THR A 147 -9.85 -0.53 28.83
CA THR A 147 -9.07 0.21 29.83
C THR A 147 -9.97 1.00 30.78
N TRP A 148 -10.99 1.70 30.26
CA TRP A 148 -11.96 2.42 31.08
C TRP A 148 -12.72 1.50 32.04
N ARG A 149 -13.17 0.32 31.55
CA ARG A 149 -13.81 -0.72 32.38
C ARG A 149 -12.90 -1.16 33.52
N ASN A 150 -11.62 -1.35 33.26
CA ASN A 150 -10.66 -1.79 34.25
C ASN A 150 -10.41 -0.77 35.35
N ILE A 151 -10.40 0.51 35.00
CA ILE A 151 -10.32 1.61 35.97
C ILE A 151 -11.58 1.62 36.84
N PHE A 152 -12.78 1.48 36.27
CA PHE A 152 -13.99 1.36 37.07
C PHE A 152 -13.97 0.14 38.00
N LEU A 153 -13.44 -1.00 37.56
CA LEU A 153 -13.29 -2.20 38.40
C LEU A 153 -12.29 -1.99 39.54
N HIS A 154 -11.21 -1.25 39.31
CA HIS A 154 -10.27 -0.87 40.35
C HIS A 154 -10.98 -0.08 41.48
N GLU A 155 -11.73 0.97 41.12
CA GLU A 155 -12.47 1.77 42.12
C GLU A 155 -13.61 1.00 42.78
N LEU A 156 -14.27 0.11 42.03
CA LEU A 156 -15.26 -0.81 42.60
C LEU A 156 -14.59 -1.77 43.61
N GLY A 157 -13.34 -2.14 43.39
CA GLY A 157 -12.55 -2.97 44.31
C GLY A 157 -12.37 -2.27 45.64
N HIS A 158 -11.95 -1.00 45.61
CA HIS A 158 -11.88 -0.17 46.82
C HIS A 158 -13.24 -0.03 47.51
N PHE A 159 -14.32 0.16 46.75
CA PHE A 159 -15.66 0.25 47.34
C PHE A 159 -16.04 -1.03 48.08
N LEU A 160 -15.65 -2.19 47.55
CA LEU A 160 -15.90 -3.50 48.15
C LEU A 160 -14.90 -3.90 49.24
N GLY A 161 -13.82 -3.16 49.42
CA GLY A 161 -12.88 -3.31 50.54
C GLY A 161 -11.49 -3.83 50.17
N LEU A 162 -11.10 -3.76 48.89
CA LEU A 162 -9.71 -4.02 48.49
C LEU A 162 -8.84 -2.77 48.62
N GLU A 163 -7.56 -2.95 48.88
CA GLU A 163 -6.55 -1.89 48.93
C GLU A 163 -5.38 -2.19 47.99
N HIS A 164 -4.45 -1.23 47.86
CA HIS A 164 -3.28 -1.42 47.01
C HIS A 164 -2.24 -2.31 47.69
N PRO A 165 -1.46 -3.10 46.92
CA PRO A 165 -0.39 -3.97 47.47
C PRO A 165 0.72 -3.27 48.28
N TRP A 166 0.78 -1.95 48.23
CA TRP A 166 1.78 -1.11 48.90
C TRP A 166 1.18 -0.21 49.99
N ASP A 167 -0.13 -0.28 50.23
CA ASP A 167 -0.77 0.48 51.29
C ASP A 167 -0.30 -0.06 52.64
N LYS A 168 0.08 0.83 53.57
CA LYS A 168 0.68 0.46 54.88
C LYS A 168 -0.20 0.86 56.05
N ASP A 169 -1.42 1.28 55.75
CA ASP A 169 -2.30 2.00 56.67
C ASP A 169 -2.81 1.12 57.81
N ASP A 170 -2.96 -0.18 57.57
CA ASP A 170 -3.43 -1.16 58.56
C ASP A 170 -2.30 -2.05 59.13
N GLY A 171 -1.10 -1.97 58.54
CA GLY A 171 0.12 -2.63 59.00
C GLY A 171 0.46 -3.93 58.27
N ASP A 172 -0.27 -4.32 57.23
CA ASP A 172 0.18 -5.30 56.25
C ASP A 172 0.40 -4.63 54.86
N TRP A 173 1.31 -5.20 54.05
CA TRP A 173 1.60 -4.78 52.68
C TRP A 173 2.47 -5.84 51.99
N ALA A 174 2.34 -5.98 50.67
CA ALA A 174 3.09 -6.95 49.88
C ALA A 174 4.38 -6.37 49.29
N VAL A 175 4.39 -5.09 48.91
CA VAL A 175 5.55 -4.39 48.33
C VAL A 175 5.72 -2.98 48.90
N ASP A 176 6.95 -2.45 48.88
CA ASP A 176 7.25 -1.22 49.59
C ASP A 176 6.83 0.05 48.84
N GLU A 177 6.78 -0.02 47.50
CA GLU A 177 6.44 1.09 46.60
C GLU A 177 5.50 0.64 45.47
N TRP A 178 4.69 1.57 44.95
CA TRP A 178 3.72 1.31 43.87
C TRP A 178 4.34 0.79 42.56
N SER A 179 5.64 1.04 42.35
CA SER A 179 6.37 0.62 41.15
C SER A 179 7.02 -0.76 41.27
N ASP A 180 6.98 -1.38 42.45
CA ASP A 180 7.61 -2.67 42.69
C ASP A 180 6.87 -3.79 41.96
N SER A 181 7.62 -4.78 41.46
CA SER A 181 7.05 -5.92 40.74
C SER A 181 6.33 -6.87 41.71
N HIS A 182 5.04 -7.07 41.51
CA HIS A 182 4.18 -7.92 42.33
C HIS A 182 3.29 -8.86 41.49
N ALA A 183 2.68 -9.85 42.13
CA ALA A 183 1.71 -10.75 41.49
C ALA A 183 0.53 -9.95 40.93
N SER A 184 -0.08 -10.42 39.83
CA SER A 184 -1.10 -9.65 39.11
C SER A 184 -2.39 -9.47 39.93
N THR A 185 -2.78 -8.21 40.12
CA THR A 185 -3.98 -7.77 40.83
C THR A 185 -4.54 -6.54 40.15
N ARG A 186 -5.87 -6.43 40.09
CA ARG A 186 -6.54 -5.22 39.59
C ARG A 186 -6.20 -3.99 40.42
N MET A 187 -5.78 -4.18 41.68
CA MET A 187 -5.35 -3.13 42.59
C MET A 187 -3.91 -2.65 42.34
N GLY A 188 -3.21 -3.21 41.35
CA GLY A 188 -1.89 -2.74 40.94
C GLY A 188 -1.91 -1.40 40.20
N TYR A 189 -0.77 -0.70 40.18
CA TYR A 189 -0.69 0.69 39.69
C TYR A 189 -0.88 0.81 38.17
N ASN A 190 -0.31 -0.10 37.36
CA ASN A 190 -0.43 -0.07 35.90
C ASN A 190 -1.33 -1.18 35.33
N GLU A 191 -1.81 -2.10 36.17
CA GLU A 191 -2.55 -3.29 35.71
C GLU A 191 -3.97 -2.98 35.24
N HIS A 192 -4.55 -1.87 35.68
CA HIS A 192 -5.82 -1.38 35.15
C HIS A 192 -5.68 -0.73 33.75
N LEU A 193 -4.46 -0.43 33.29
CA LEU A 193 -4.20 0.18 31.98
C LEU A 193 -4.13 -0.86 30.83
N ASP A 194 -3.93 -2.13 31.16
CA ASP A 194 -3.95 -3.22 30.18
C ASP A 194 -5.40 -3.57 29.80
N GLY A 195 -5.79 -3.28 28.56
CA GLY A 195 -7.12 -3.59 28.02
C GLY A 195 -7.34 -5.07 27.68
N SER A 196 -6.35 -5.95 27.87
CA SER A 196 -6.43 -7.37 27.51
C SER A 196 -7.22 -8.22 28.52
N ASN A 197 -7.24 -7.82 29.80
CA ASN A 197 -7.99 -8.49 30.85
C ASN A 197 -9.09 -7.56 31.35
N VAL A 198 -10.36 -7.95 31.21
CA VAL A 198 -11.55 -7.10 31.49
C VAL A 198 -12.25 -7.43 32.82
N TRP A 199 -11.58 -8.16 33.71
CA TRP A 199 -12.13 -8.56 35.03
C TRP A 199 -11.08 -8.57 36.16
N TYR A 200 -11.52 -8.78 37.40
CA TYR A 200 -10.66 -9.06 38.57
C TYR A 200 -9.78 -10.29 38.36
N SER A 201 -8.56 -10.27 38.92
CA SER A 201 -7.67 -11.43 38.96
C SER A 201 -8.16 -12.46 39.98
N ASN A 202 -7.60 -13.67 39.97
CA ASN A 202 -7.95 -14.69 40.96
C ASN A 202 -7.65 -14.23 42.40
N LEU A 203 -6.57 -13.45 42.60
CA LEU A 203 -6.21 -12.89 43.91
C LEU A 203 -7.28 -11.90 44.40
N ASP A 204 -7.74 -11.02 43.51
CA ASP A 204 -8.80 -10.05 43.82
C ASP A 204 -10.11 -10.76 44.19
N ILE A 205 -10.47 -11.83 43.46
CA ILE A 205 -11.67 -12.63 43.73
C ILE A 205 -11.55 -13.35 45.07
N GLU A 206 -10.42 -14.00 45.35
CA GLU A 206 -10.20 -14.67 46.63
C GLU A 206 -10.26 -13.68 47.81
N ALA A 207 -9.69 -12.49 47.66
CA ALA A 207 -9.78 -11.42 48.66
C ALA A 207 -11.23 -10.94 48.87
N LEU A 208 -11.96 -10.64 47.80
CA LEU A 208 -13.37 -10.25 47.87
C LEU A 208 -14.27 -11.36 48.46
N GLU A 209 -14.01 -12.62 48.12
CA GLU A 209 -14.70 -13.78 48.68
C GLU A 209 -14.40 -13.95 50.18
N SER A 210 -13.19 -13.61 50.64
CA SER A 210 -12.87 -13.64 52.07
C SER A 210 -13.64 -12.57 52.85
N ILE A 211 -13.92 -11.41 52.23
CA ILE A 211 -14.71 -10.33 52.82
C ILE A 211 -16.20 -10.71 52.83
N TRP A 212 -16.75 -11.04 51.65
CA TRP A 212 -18.20 -11.13 51.43
C TRP A 212 -18.74 -12.56 51.42
N GLY A 213 -17.90 -13.56 51.17
CA GLY A 213 -18.29 -14.96 50.94
C GLY A 213 -18.57 -15.25 49.46
N LYS A 214 -18.53 -16.53 49.08
CA LYS A 214 -18.84 -17.00 47.71
C LYS A 214 -20.34 -16.88 47.38
N GLY A 215 -20.65 -16.37 46.19
CA GLY A 215 -22.00 -16.30 45.63
C GLY A 215 -22.56 -17.67 45.21
N GLU A 216 -23.87 -17.75 44.96
CA GLU A 216 -24.54 -19.01 44.57
C GLU A 216 -24.25 -19.44 43.12
N TRP A 217 -23.81 -18.53 42.26
CA TRP A 217 -23.51 -18.78 40.85
C TRP A 217 -22.12 -18.26 40.53
N LEU A 218 -21.41 -18.88 39.56
CA LEU A 218 -20.05 -18.45 39.20
C LEU A 218 -20.02 -17.19 38.32
N SER A 219 -21.18 -16.78 37.79
CA SER A 219 -21.31 -15.73 36.76
C SER A 219 -22.78 -15.35 36.52
N LEU A 220 -22.99 -14.35 35.66
CA LEU A 220 -24.32 -13.87 35.22
C LEU A 220 -25.11 -14.88 34.36
N TYR A 221 -24.41 -15.82 33.74
CA TYR A 221 -24.94 -17.00 33.06
C TYR A 221 -23.92 -18.15 33.22
N ASN A 222 -24.35 -19.40 33.19
CA ASN A 222 -23.46 -20.55 33.35
C ASN A 222 -22.74 -20.91 32.05
N GLY A 223 -21.51 -21.38 32.23
CA GLY A 223 -20.66 -21.86 31.15
C GLY A 223 -19.39 -21.01 31.00
N VAL A 224 -18.64 -21.32 29.96
CA VAL A 224 -17.40 -20.66 29.57
C VAL A 224 -17.34 -20.54 28.06
N THR A 225 -16.60 -19.55 27.55
CA THR A 225 -16.31 -19.49 26.13
C THR A 225 -15.35 -20.63 25.76
N PRO A 226 -15.68 -21.46 24.76
CA PRO A 226 -14.79 -22.53 24.34
C PRO A 226 -13.52 -21.98 23.69
N ASP A 227 -12.45 -22.77 23.70
CA ASP A 227 -11.24 -22.47 22.95
C ASP A 227 -11.57 -22.26 21.46
N SER A 228 -11.22 -21.08 20.92
CA SER A 228 -11.51 -20.72 19.52
C SER A 228 -10.91 -21.69 18.51
N SER A 229 -9.84 -22.40 18.87
CA SER A 229 -9.21 -23.42 18.01
C SER A 229 -10.11 -24.63 17.75
N LEU A 230 -11.19 -24.83 18.51
CA LEU A 230 -12.14 -25.94 18.31
C LEU A 230 -13.20 -25.63 17.23
N GLU A 231 -13.29 -24.39 16.75
CA GLU A 231 -14.25 -23.96 15.72
C GLU A 231 -15.72 -24.36 16.00
N LEU A 232 -16.13 -24.35 17.28
CA LEU A 232 -17.48 -24.76 17.69
C LEU A 232 -18.55 -23.76 17.22
N ALA A 233 -19.74 -24.28 16.89
CA ALA A 233 -20.90 -23.47 16.52
C ALA A 233 -21.54 -22.72 17.70
N PHE A 234 -21.10 -22.97 18.93
CA PHE A 234 -21.60 -22.35 20.16
C PHE A 234 -20.47 -21.56 20.81
N ASN A 235 -20.77 -20.36 21.29
CA ASN A 235 -19.80 -19.50 21.98
C ASN A 235 -19.89 -19.57 23.52
N ASN A 236 -20.73 -20.45 24.07
CA ASN A 236 -20.81 -20.74 25.50
C ASN A 236 -21.09 -22.24 25.73
N ILE A 237 -20.16 -22.89 26.43
CA ILE A 237 -20.20 -24.33 26.73
C ILE A 237 -20.23 -24.58 28.25
N GLY A 238 -20.70 -25.74 28.70
CA GLY A 238 -20.71 -26.09 30.12
C GLY A 238 -19.29 -26.20 30.70
N ILE A 239 -19.14 -25.98 32.00
CA ILE A 239 -17.86 -26.17 32.71
C ILE A 239 -18.04 -26.99 33.98
N PHE A 240 -17.16 -27.98 34.18
CA PHE A 240 -17.05 -28.68 35.44
C PHE A 240 -16.16 -27.88 36.41
N ASN A 241 -16.73 -27.47 37.54
CA ASN A 241 -15.99 -26.88 38.64
C ASN A 241 -15.63 -27.98 39.66
N SER A 242 -14.33 -28.22 39.81
CA SER A 242 -13.80 -29.23 40.72
C SER A 242 -13.88 -28.82 42.20
N SER A 243 -13.98 -27.52 42.50
CA SER A 243 -13.99 -27.01 43.88
C SER A 243 -15.29 -27.34 44.64
N ASP A 244 -16.42 -27.40 43.93
CA ASP A 244 -17.74 -27.71 44.47
C ASP A 244 -18.40 -28.94 43.80
N ALA A 245 -17.63 -29.67 42.99
CA ALA A 245 -18.07 -30.87 42.27
C ALA A 245 -19.37 -30.67 41.47
N THR A 246 -19.51 -29.51 40.82
CA THR A 246 -20.71 -29.12 40.07
C THR A 246 -20.36 -28.79 38.62
N ILE A 247 -21.16 -29.29 37.69
CA ILE A 247 -21.16 -28.86 36.29
C ILE A 247 -22.10 -27.67 36.18
N TYR A 248 -21.54 -26.50 35.86
CA TYR A 248 -22.29 -25.30 35.54
C TYR A 248 -22.47 -25.23 34.03
N THR A 249 -23.70 -25.44 33.58
CA THR A 249 -24.02 -25.38 32.16
C THR A 249 -25.36 -24.69 31.93
N CYS A 250 -25.73 -24.53 30.68
CA CYS A 250 -27.03 -24.10 30.24
C CYS A 250 -27.79 -25.27 29.57
N LEU A 251 -29.11 -25.13 29.45
CA LEU A 251 -29.97 -26.15 28.82
C LEU A 251 -31.07 -25.47 28.01
N ARG A 252 -31.11 -25.76 26.69
CA ARG A 252 -32.24 -25.45 25.81
C ARG A 252 -33.24 -26.59 25.80
N VAL A 253 -34.52 -26.28 25.96
CA VAL A 253 -35.60 -27.27 25.97
C VAL A 253 -36.07 -27.54 24.55
N PHE A 254 -36.16 -28.82 24.17
CA PHE A 254 -36.73 -29.29 22.92
C PHE A 254 -37.82 -30.34 23.18
N THR A 255 -38.83 -30.37 22.34
CA THR A 255 -39.89 -31.40 22.32
C THR A 255 -40.09 -31.85 20.88
N ASP A 256 -39.90 -33.14 20.62
CA ASP A 256 -39.99 -33.75 19.28
C ASP A 256 -39.09 -33.04 18.25
N GLY A 257 -37.89 -32.62 18.68
CA GLY A 257 -36.92 -31.95 17.83
C GLY A 257 -37.20 -30.46 17.56
N LEU A 258 -38.27 -29.89 18.10
CA LEU A 258 -38.59 -28.46 18.01
C LEU A 258 -38.31 -27.72 19.32
N PRO A 259 -37.96 -26.41 19.30
CA PRO A 259 -37.80 -25.63 20.53
C PRO A 259 -39.06 -25.67 21.40
N GLY A 260 -38.89 -26.01 22.68
CA GLY A 260 -39.95 -26.13 23.68
C GLY A 260 -39.73 -25.22 24.88
N SER A 261 -40.53 -25.40 25.94
CA SER A 261 -40.33 -24.71 27.22
C SER A 261 -40.85 -25.55 28.38
N VAL A 262 -40.25 -25.37 29.55
CA VAL A 262 -40.76 -25.91 30.83
C VAL A 262 -41.16 -24.73 31.69
N GLY A 263 -42.42 -24.66 32.12
CA GLY A 263 -42.92 -23.54 32.92
C GLY A 263 -42.82 -22.17 32.22
N GLY A 264 -42.82 -22.13 30.88
CA GLY A 264 -42.70 -20.91 30.08
C GLY A 264 -41.27 -20.43 29.81
N ILE A 265 -40.26 -21.14 30.33
CA ILE A 265 -38.84 -20.83 30.10
C ILE A 265 -38.27 -21.83 29.08
N GLY A 266 -37.70 -21.31 27.99
CA GLY A 266 -37.11 -22.12 26.92
C GLY A 266 -35.62 -22.47 27.12
N GLN A 267 -34.92 -21.71 27.96
CA GLN A 267 -33.50 -21.90 28.24
C GLN A 267 -33.20 -21.66 29.73
N PHE A 268 -32.42 -22.55 30.34
CA PHE A 268 -32.07 -22.49 31.76
C PHE A 268 -30.55 -22.46 31.96
N ASP A 269 -30.10 -21.72 32.97
CA ASP A 269 -28.85 -22.03 33.67
C ASP A 269 -29.14 -23.21 34.60
N ILE A 270 -28.29 -24.24 34.56
CA ILE A 270 -28.41 -25.42 35.42
C ILE A 270 -27.07 -25.76 36.07
N GLY A 271 -27.11 -26.04 37.36
CA GLY A 271 -26.00 -26.67 38.09
C GLY A 271 -26.30 -28.15 38.32
N PHE A 272 -25.42 -29.03 37.82
CA PHE A 272 -25.49 -30.46 38.07
C PHE A 272 -24.42 -30.89 39.08
N THR A 273 -24.82 -31.31 40.27
CA THR A 273 -23.89 -31.90 41.25
C THR A 273 -23.65 -33.37 40.91
N ILE A 274 -22.43 -33.86 41.17
CA ILE A 274 -22.15 -35.28 41.01
C ILE A 274 -22.85 -36.09 42.12
N TYR A 275 -23.78 -36.95 41.73
CA TYR A 275 -24.54 -37.82 42.64
C TYR A 275 -23.80 -39.14 42.90
N SER A 276 -23.24 -39.76 41.85
CA SER A 276 -22.38 -40.95 41.95
C SER A 276 -21.28 -40.88 40.89
N LEU A 277 -20.02 -40.76 41.34
CA LEU A 277 -18.85 -40.84 40.46
C LEU A 277 -18.69 -42.23 39.81
N PRO A 278 -18.76 -43.36 40.55
CA PRO A 278 -18.57 -44.69 39.97
C PRO A 278 -19.59 -45.04 38.89
N ASP A 279 -20.82 -44.54 39.02
CA ASP A 279 -21.92 -44.83 38.11
C ASP A 279 -22.15 -43.69 37.09
N ALA A 280 -21.31 -42.64 37.12
CA ALA A 280 -21.43 -41.43 36.29
C ALA A 280 -22.85 -40.82 36.29
N ILE A 281 -23.40 -40.62 37.50
CA ILE A 281 -24.72 -40.03 37.72
C ILE A 281 -24.57 -38.59 38.22
N ILE A 282 -25.27 -37.67 37.57
CA ILE A 282 -25.40 -36.27 37.96
C ILE A 282 -26.85 -35.96 38.37
N GLN A 283 -27.02 -34.98 39.25
CA GLN A 283 -28.31 -34.54 39.75
C GLN A 283 -28.48 -33.04 39.51
N VAL A 284 -29.67 -32.62 39.06
CA VAL A 284 -30.03 -31.19 39.02
C VAL A 284 -30.05 -30.64 40.45
N ALA A 285 -29.12 -29.75 40.79
CA ALA A 285 -29.03 -29.13 42.11
C ALA A 285 -29.72 -27.78 42.17
N LYS A 286 -29.61 -26.99 41.10
CA LYS A 286 -30.13 -25.63 41.02
C LYS A 286 -30.40 -25.25 39.56
N SER A 287 -31.37 -24.36 39.35
CA SER A 287 -31.67 -23.80 38.04
C SER A 287 -32.18 -22.36 38.14
N ARG A 288 -31.95 -21.56 37.08
CA ARG A 288 -32.56 -20.24 36.86
C ARG A 288 -32.73 -20.01 35.35
N ALA A 289 -33.43 -18.93 34.95
CA ALA A 289 -33.51 -18.58 33.54
C ALA A 289 -32.12 -18.24 32.99
N PHE A 290 -31.77 -18.81 31.83
CA PHE A 290 -30.48 -18.60 31.19
C PHE A 290 -30.32 -17.12 30.79
N ASN A 291 -29.18 -16.53 31.18
CA ASN A 291 -28.76 -15.18 30.81
C ASN A 291 -29.86 -14.09 30.94
N ALA A 292 -30.64 -14.11 32.02
CA ALA A 292 -31.74 -13.16 32.22
C ALA A 292 -31.30 -11.68 32.25
N ALA A 293 -30.03 -11.42 32.54
CA ALA A 293 -29.43 -10.08 32.57
C ALA A 293 -28.97 -9.58 31.18
N ASN A 294 -29.13 -10.38 30.11
CA ASN A 294 -28.58 -10.10 28.78
C ASN A 294 -27.08 -9.77 28.82
N ALA A 295 -26.35 -10.47 29.68
CA ALA A 295 -24.90 -10.31 29.79
C ALA A 295 -24.24 -10.84 28.52
N LEU A 296 -23.15 -10.19 28.11
CA LEU A 296 -22.30 -10.63 27.02
C LEU A 296 -21.13 -11.44 27.56
N ASN A 297 -20.60 -12.36 26.75
CA ASN A 297 -19.35 -13.04 27.05
C ASN A 297 -18.14 -12.10 26.90
N GLU A 298 -16.94 -12.59 27.21
CA GLU A 298 -15.68 -11.85 27.11
C GLU A 298 -15.40 -11.29 25.70
N ASN A 299 -16.04 -11.85 24.67
CA ASN A 299 -15.96 -11.39 23.28
C ASN A 299 -17.07 -10.40 22.88
N ALA A 300 -17.81 -9.87 23.87
CA ALA A 300 -18.95 -8.97 23.66
C ALA A 300 -20.07 -9.59 22.79
N GLN A 301 -20.28 -10.90 22.88
CA GLN A 301 -21.34 -11.62 22.18
C GLN A 301 -22.41 -12.11 23.16
N ASN A 302 -23.64 -12.25 22.69
CA ASN A 302 -24.66 -12.93 23.48
C ASN A 302 -24.29 -14.42 23.59
N PRO A 303 -24.26 -15.01 24.80
CA PRO A 303 -23.89 -16.40 24.97
C PRO A 303 -24.97 -17.33 24.40
N ASP A 304 -24.55 -18.25 23.55
CA ASP A 304 -25.36 -19.27 22.92
C ASP A 304 -25.32 -20.53 23.76
N CYS A 305 -26.47 -21.09 24.08
CA CYS A 305 -26.50 -22.25 24.93
C CYS A 305 -26.17 -23.55 24.17
N SER A 306 -25.03 -24.20 24.47
CA SER A 306 -24.66 -25.50 23.89
C SER A 306 -25.63 -26.62 24.26
N GLY A 307 -26.05 -26.68 25.52
CA GLY A 307 -26.86 -27.77 26.06
C GLY A 307 -28.25 -27.87 25.43
N LYS A 308 -28.68 -29.10 25.15
CA LYS A 308 -29.99 -29.43 24.58
C LYS A 308 -30.60 -30.59 25.34
N PHE A 309 -31.82 -30.40 25.82
CA PHE A 309 -32.62 -31.46 26.44
C PHE A 309 -33.87 -31.75 25.63
N GLU A 310 -34.00 -32.99 25.17
CA GLU A 310 -35.17 -33.49 24.45
C GLU A 310 -36.16 -34.13 25.44
N THR A 311 -37.30 -33.48 25.66
CA THR A 311 -38.30 -33.91 26.65
C THR A 311 -38.96 -35.23 26.29
N THR A 312 -39.06 -35.58 24.99
CA THR A 312 -39.70 -36.82 24.56
C THR A 312 -38.83 -38.04 24.84
N THR A 313 -37.50 -37.90 24.75
CA THR A 313 -36.54 -39.00 24.94
C THR A 313 -35.86 -38.96 26.31
N GLY A 314 -35.91 -37.84 27.01
CA GLY A 314 -35.19 -37.62 28.26
C GLY A 314 -33.68 -37.51 28.06
N ILE A 315 -33.21 -37.21 26.85
CA ILE A 315 -31.79 -37.11 26.52
C ILE A 315 -31.32 -35.66 26.66
N PHE A 316 -30.23 -35.45 27.41
CA PHE A 316 -29.49 -34.21 27.49
C PHE A 316 -28.15 -34.36 26.75
N THR A 317 -27.90 -33.53 25.74
CA THR A 317 -26.61 -33.44 25.04
C THR A 317 -25.97 -32.09 25.30
N ASP A 318 -24.67 -32.06 25.57
CA ASP A 318 -23.96 -30.82 25.85
C ASP A 318 -22.47 -30.93 25.56
N ILE A 319 -21.83 -29.78 25.33
CA ILE A 319 -20.37 -29.65 25.25
C ILE A 319 -19.91 -29.12 26.61
N ILE A 320 -19.01 -29.84 27.28
CA ILE A 320 -18.57 -29.55 28.65
C ILE A 320 -17.05 -29.54 28.72
N GLN A 321 -16.48 -28.48 29.26
CA GLN A 321 -15.08 -28.39 29.61
C GLN A 321 -14.83 -28.97 31.02
N ALA A 322 -13.93 -29.94 31.12
CA ALA A 322 -13.54 -30.57 32.38
C ALA A 322 -12.04 -30.90 32.37
N ASN A 323 -11.31 -30.48 33.42
CA ASN A 323 -9.88 -30.74 33.59
C ASN A 323 -9.00 -30.38 32.37
N GLY A 324 -9.31 -29.26 31.69
CA GLY A 324 -8.58 -28.80 30.51
C GLY A 324 -8.92 -29.53 29.20
N GLN A 325 -9.86 -30.48 29.22
CA GLN A 325 -10.40 -31.12 28.03
C GLN A 325 -11.80 -30.61 27.73
N THR A 326 -12.16 -30.51 26.46
CA THR A 326 -13.53 -30.22 26.02
C THR A 326 -14.17 -31.51 25.52
N LEU A 327 -15.34 -31.85 26.06
CA LEU A 327 -16.03 -33.11 25.81
C LEU A 327 -17.42 -32.84 25.22
N GLU A 328 -17.80 -33.52 24.15
CA GLU A 328 -19.21 -33.67 23.77
C GLU A 328 -19.80 -34.84 24.56
N THR A 329 -20.89 -34.58 25.29
CA THR A 329 -21.48 -35.51 26.25
C THR A 329 -22.95 -35.78 25.94
N THR A 330 -23.39 -37.00 26.22
CA THR A 330 -24.81 -37.39 26.14
C THR A 330 -25.21 -38.06 27.45
N TRP A 331 -26.32 -37.62 28.02
CA TRP A 331 -26.86 -38.10 29.29
C TRP A 331 -28.33 -38.50 29.12
N SER A 332 -28.75 -39.54 29.83
CA SER A 332 -30.15 -39.96 29.86
C SER A 332 -30.75 -39.69 31.24
N LEU A 333 -31.93 -39.07 31.28
CA LEU A 333 -32.72 -38.93 32.50
C LEU A 333 -33.23 -40.32 32.93
N THR A 334 -32.62 -40.88 33.98
CA THR A 334 -32.91 -42.23 34.47
C THR A 334 -33.85 -42.23 35.68
N ASP A 335 -33.90 -41.12 36.43
CA ASP A 335 -34.88 -40.88 37.49
C ASP A 335 -35.45 -39.46 37.37
N SER A 336 -36.66 -39.36 36.83
CA SER A 336 -37.37 -38.08 36.67
C SER A 336 -37.88 -37.49 37.99
N THR A 337 -38.01 -38.30 39.05
CA THR A 337 -38.49 -37.82 40.37
C THR A 337 -37.38 -37.06 41.09
N ASN A 338 -36.16 -37.60 41.03
CA ASN A 338 -34.98 -37.03 41.67
C ASN A 338 -34.10 -36.22 40.71
N LEU A 339 -34.52 -36.10 39.44
CA LEU A 339 -33.79 -35.43 38.35
C LEU A 339 -32.35 -35.93 38.19
N LEU A 340 -32.19 -37.27 38.17
CA LEU A 340 -30.91 -37.94 37.98
C LEU A 340 -30.68 -38.26 36.51
N LEU A 341 -29.51 -37.89 36.00
CA LEU A 341 -29.07 -38.20 34.65
C LEU A 341 -27.82 -39.09 34.70
N THR A 342 -27.81 -40.13 33.87
CA THR A 342 -26.69 -41.08 33.76
C THR A 342 -25.96 -40.88 32.44
N LEU A 343 -24.63 -40.76 32.49
CA LEU A 343 -23.79 -40.59 31.30
C LEU A 343 -23.95 -41.77 30.34
N GLN A 344 -24.18 -41.48 29.06
CA GLN A 344 -24.25 -42.47 27.99
C GLN A 344 -22.98 -42.48 27.15
N SER A 345 -22.45 -41.31 26.84
CA SER A 345 -21.22 -41.14 26.08
C SER A 345 -20.54 -39.82 26.42
N ALA A 346 -19.21 -39.82 26.33
CA ALA A 346 -18.38 -38.62 26.37
C ALA A 346 -17.26 -38.79 25.33
N VAL A 347 -17.12 -37.81 24.44
CA VAL A 347 -16.13 -37.80 23.36
C VAL A 347 -15.28 -36.54 23.49
N THR A 348 -13.96 -36.69 23.54
CA THR A 348 -13.05 -35.55 23.55
C THR A 348 -13.03 -34.85 22.19
N LEU A 349 -13.22 -33.53 22.21
CA LEU A 349 -13.07 -32.66 21.05
C LEU A 349 -11.62 -32.20 20.97
N GLU A 350 -11.01 -32.37 19.79
CA GLU A 350 -9.67 -31.88 19.49
C GLU A 350 -9.79 -30.75 18.47
N ALA A 351 -8.92 -29.74 18.57
CA ALA A 351 -8.84 -28.69 17.56
C ALA A 351 -8.58 -29.36 16.19
N PRO A 352 -9.26 -28.93 15.11
CA PRO A 352 -8.83 -29.30 13.78
C PRO A 352 -7.34 -29.01 13.70
N ALA A 353 -6.53 -29.96 13.23
CA ALA A 353 -5.09 -29.77 13.11
C ALA A 353 -4.84 -28.41 12.43
N SER A 354 -4.31 -27.44 13.18
CA SER A 354 -4.07 -26.09 12.69
C SER A 354 -3.10 -26.18 11.53
N THR A 355 -3.63 -26.17 10.31
CA THR A 355 -2.84 -25.90 9.12
C THR A 355 -2.93 -24.40 8.93
N PRO A 356 -1.86 -23.62 9.11
CA PRO A 356 -1.74 -22.35 8.42
C PRO A 356 -1.92 -22.67 6.93
N LYS A 357 -3.12 -22.46 6.38
CA LYS A 357 -3.34 -22.62 4.95
C LYS A 357 -2.62 -21.46 4.28
N LEU A 358 -1.58 -21.77 3.51
CA LEU A 358 -0.90 -20.78 2.68
C LEU A 358 -1.94 -20.10 1.78
N SER A 359 -2.07 -18.78 1.90
CA SER A 359 -3.08 -17.98 1.17
C SER A 359 -2.46 -16.78 0.49
N ALA A 360 -2.94 -16.44 -0.70
CA ALA A 360 -2.52 -15.25 -1.44
C ALA A 360 -3.22 -14.00 -0.88
N LEU A 361 -2.43 -12.97 -0.57
CA LEU A 361 -2.89 -11.70 0.01
C LEU A 361 -3.07 -10.63 -1.07
N THR A 362 -2.06 -10.46 -1.93
CA THR A 362 -2.06 -9.42 -2.97
C THR A 362 -1.57 -9.98 -4.29
N PHE A 363 -2.11 -9.41 -5.37
CA PHE A 363 -1.81 -9.78 -6.75
C PHE A 363 -1.30 -8.55 -7.49
N ASN A 364 -0.20 -8.68 -8.19
CA ASN A 364 0.32 -7.68 -9.11
C ASN A 364 0.67 -8.36 -10.44
N PRO A 365 -0.09 -8.12 -11.52
CA PRO A 365 -1.20 -7.19 -11.61
C PRO A 365 -2.38 -7.60 -10.70
N ALA A 366 -3.13 -6.62 -10.21
CA ALA A 366 -4.33 -6.89 -9.44
C ALA A 366 -5.32 -7.76 -10.24
N LYS A 367 -6.14 -8.56 -9.56
CA LYS A 367 -7.15 -9.37 -10.23
C LYS A 367 -8.06 -8.49 -11.09
N ASN A 368 -8.28 -8.89 -12.34
CA ASN A 368 -9.00 -8.16 -13.37
C ASN A 368 -8.40 -6.78 -13.72
N SER A 369 -7.14 -6.53 -13.38
CA SER A 369 -6.42 -5.32 -13.81
C SER A 369 -6.35 -5.25 -15.33
N LYS A 370 -6.28 -4.03 -15.86
CA LYS A 370 -6.09 -3.74 -17.28
C LYS A 370 -4.82 -2.92 -17.56
N THR A 371 -3.97 -2.76 -16.56
CA THR A 371 -2.84 -1.83 -16.59
C THR A 371 -1.50 -2.57 -16.61
N MET A 372 -1.48 -3.87 -16.87
CA MET A 372 -0.28 -4.69 -16.82
C MET A 372 0.60 -4.45 -18.06
N PRO A 373 1.82 -3.93 -17.95
CA PRO A 373 2.73 -3.85 -19.08
C PRO A 373 3.08 -5.25 -19.61
N VAL A 374 3.34 -5.35 -20.91
CA VAL A 374 3.53 -6.63 -21.62
C VAL A 374 4.79 -7.42 -21.23
N GLU A 375 5.73 -6.75 -20.55
CA GLU A 375 7.05 -7.25 -20.17
C GLU A 375 7.23 -7.38 -18.65
N ASN A 376 6.20 -7.08 -17.87
CA ASN A 376 6.26 -7.14 -16.42
C ASN A 376 6.07 -8.58 -15.89
N ASN A 377 6.60 -8.79 -14.68
CA ASN A 377 6.39 -10.02 -13.92
C ASN A 377 4.99 -10.09 -13.32
N ILE A 378 4.53 -11.32 -13.10
CA ILE A 378 3.31 -11.62 -12.35
C ILE A 378 3.73 -11.95 -10.91
N ASP A 379 3.52 -11.01 -10.00
CA ASP A 379 3.87 -11.11 -8.59
C ASP A 379 2.64 -11.40 -7.70
N ILE A 380 2.82 -12.27 -6.72
CA ILE A 380 1.80 -12.60 -5.73
C ILE A 380 2.46 -12.67 -4.35
N THR A 381 1.91 -11.96 -3.37
CA THR A 381 2.37 -12.00 -1.97
C THR A 381 1.45 -12.89 -1.15
N PHE A 382 2.03 -13.72 -0.30
CA PHE A 382 1.30 -14.71 0.50
C PHE A 382 1.37 -14.42 2.00
N SER A 383 0.55 -15.15 2.76
CA SER A 383 0.45 -15.05 4.23
C SER A 383 1.69 -15.54 4.99
N SER A 384 2.65 -16.19 4.32
CA SER A 384 3.85 -16.75 4.93
C SER A 384 5.00 -16.91 3.92
N PRO A 385 6.25 -16.98 4.39
CA PRO A 385 7.39 -17.28 3.52
C PRO A 385 7.21 -18.57 2.73
N LEU A 386 7.56 -18.52 1.45
CA LEU A 386 7.30 -19.59 0.49
C LEU A 386 8.52 -20.47 0.25
N THR A 387 8.25 -21.71 -0.15
CA THR A 387 9.19 -22.64 -0.75
C THR A 387 8.60 -23.22 -2.04
N LYS A 388 9.47 -23.57 -3.00
CA LYS A 388 9.04 -24.20 -4.26
C LYS A 388 8.46 -25.59 -3.96
N GLY A 389 7.26 -25.84 -4.45
CA GLY A 389 6.62 -27.15 -4.39
C GLY A 389 6.70 -27.89 -5.73
N GLU A 390 5.75 -28.81 -5.95
CA GLU A 390 5.61 -29.57 -7.19
C GLU A 390 4.28 -29.22 -7.86
N GLY A 391 4.33 -28.83 -9.12
CA GLY A 391 3.15 -28.45 -9.89
C GLY A 391 3.52 -27.67 -11.14
N LEU A 392 2.66 -27.79 -12.16
CA LEU A 392 2.82 -27.05 -13.42
C LEU A 392 1.94 -25.81 -13.37
N ILE A 393 2.57 -24.65 -13.22
CA ILE A 393 1.90 -23.35 -13.31
C ILE A 393 1.69 -23.05 -14.79
N THR A 394 0.51 -22.57 -15.18
CA THR A 394 0.19 -22.30 -16.59
C THR A 394 -0.34 -20.89 -16.78
N LEU A 395 0.21 -20.19 -17.78
CA LEU A 395 -0.29 -18.90 -18.27
C LEU A 395 -1.09 -19.17 -19.54
N LYS A 396 -2.32 -18.66 -19.62
CA LYS A 396 -3.23 -18.88 -20.75
C LYS A 396 -3.75 -17.57 -21.32
N ASP A 397 -4.07 -17.59 -22.61
CA ASP A 397 -4.75 -16.50 -23.30
C ASP A 397 -6.28 -16.57 -23.10
N SER A 398 -7.00 -15.60 -23.65
CA SER A 398 -8.47 -15.52 -23.58
C SER A 398 -9.21 -16.68 -24.25
N ASP A 399 -8.56 -17.40 -25.17
CA ASP A 399 -9.14 -18.55 -25.86
C ASP A 399 -8.89 -19.85 -25.07
N GLY A 400 -8.17 -19.76 -23.94
CA GLY A 400 -7.82 -20.88 -23.08
C GLY A 400 -6.57 -21.64 -23.55
N ASN A 401 -5.86 -21.14 -24.57
CA ASN A 401 -4.62 -21.76 -25.03
C ASN A 401 -3.49 -21.45 -24.03
N THR A 402 -2.65 -22.44 -23.78
CA THR A 402 -1.43 -22.24 -22.98
C THR A 402 -0.44 -21.39 -23.75
N VAL A 403 -0.12 -20.22 -23.21
CA VAL A 403 0.93 -19.32 -23.67
C VAL A 403 2.28 -19.84 -23.19
N GLU A 404 2.39 -20.13 -21.90
CA GLU A 404 3.58 -20.70 -21.28
C GLU A 404 3.24 -21.62 -20.11
N SER A 405 4.19 -22.47 -19.73
CA SER A 405 4.08 -23.35 -18.56
C SER A 405 5.39 -23.39 -17.79
N TYR A 406 5.28 -23.38 -16.46
CA TYR A 406 6.42 -23.31 -15.56
C TYR A 406 6.34 -24.43 -14.54
N GLN A 407 7.34 -25.31 -14.54
CA GLN A 407 7.47 -26.30 -13.47
C GLN A 407 7.94 -25.58 -12.20
N ALA A 408 7.10 -25.58 -11.15
CA ALA A 408 7.35 -24.81 -9.93
C ALA A 408 8.70 -25.15 -9.28
N SER A 409 9.10 -26.42 -9.30
CA SER A 409 10.32 -26.93 -8.67
C SER A 409 11.61 -26.54 -9.40
N SER A 410 11.59 -26.28 -10.71
CA SER A 410 12.82 -26.14 -11.52
C SER A 410 12.87 -24.94 -12.45
N SER A 411 11.76 -24.25 -12.72
CA SER A 411 11.74 -23.10 -13.63
C SER A 411 12.59 -21.95 -13.10
N ALA A 412 13.45 -21.40 -13.97
CA ALA A 412 14.24 -20.20 -13.70
C ALA A 412 13.37 -18.92 -13.74
N SER A 413 12.24 -18.96 -14.45
CA SER A 413 11.25 -17.88 -14.49
C SER A 413 10.45 -17.71 -13.19
N ILE A 414 10.63 -18.62 -12.23
CA ILE A 414 9.98 -18.55 -10.92
C ILE A 414 11.00 -18.15 -9.88
N THR A 415 10.80 -16.98 -9.29
CA THR A 415 11.59 -16.44 -8.19
C THR A 415 10.72 -16.35 -6.94
N ILE A 416 11.27 -16.77 -5.80
CA ILE A 416 10.60 -16.65 -4.50
C ILE A 416 11.53 -15.87 -3.57
N THR A 417 11.01 -14.85 -2.91
CA THR A 417 11.75 -14.06 -1.90
C THR A 417 10.84 -13.79 -0.73
N GLY A 418 11.13 -14.41 0.42
CA GLY A 418 10.24 -14.37 1.57
C GLY A 418 8.85 -14.90 1.21
N ALA A 419 7.81 -14.09 1.41
CA ALA A 419 6.43 -14.43 1.09
C ALA A 419 5.98 -14.06 -0.33
N SER A 420 6.89 -13.56 -1.18
CA SER A 420 6.58 -13.11 -2.54
C SER A 420 6.98 -14.15 -3.56
N LEU A 421 6.04 -14.52 -4.42
CA LEU A 421 6.25 -15.24 -5.68
C LEU A 421 6.32 -14.23 -6.82
N SER A 422 7.31 -14.37 -7.69
CA SER A 422 7.40 -13.66 -8.97
C SER A 422 7.50 -14.67 -10.11
N ILE A 423 6.63 -14.55 -11.11
CA ILE A 423 6.63 -15.35 -12.33
C ILE A 423 6.97 -14.41 -13.49
N ASN A 424 8.08 -14.66 -14.17
CA ASN A 424 8.56 -13.89 -15.32
C ASN A 424 8.23 -14.62 -16.64
N PRO A 425 7.23 -14.17 -17.43
CA PRO A 425 6.99 -14.71 -18.77
C PRO A 425 8.23 -14.62 -19.66
N THR A 426 8.60 -15.71 -20.33
CA THR A 426 9.80 -15.71 -21.20
C THR A 426 9.54 -15.08 -22.56
N VAL A 427 8.28 -15.06 -22.99
CA VAL A 427 7.78 -14.32 -24.14
C VAL A 427 7.15 -13.01 -23.70
N ILE A 428 7.32 -11.98 -24.54
CA ILE A 428 6.57 -10.74 -24.37
C ILE A 428 5.09 -11.01 -24.67
N LEU A 429 4.21 -10.56 -23.78
CA LEU A 429 2.78 -10.72 -23.95
C LEU A 429 2.25 -9.75 -25.02
N ALA A 430 1.15 -10.09 -25.67
CA ALA A 430 0.50 -9.15 -26.59
C ALA A 430 -0.26 -8.08 -25.77
N SER A 431 -0.20 -6.83 -26.20
CA SER A 431 -0.93 -5.71 -25.59
C SER A 431 -2.44 -5.79 -25.88
N ASP A 432 -3.26 -5.18 -25.01
CA ASP A 432 -4.74 -5.22 -25.06
C ASP A 432 -5.34 -6.65 -25.07
N LYS A 433 -4.73 -7.61 -24.37
CA LYS A 433 -5.17 -9.02 -24.29
C LYS A 433 -5.44 -9.48 -22.87
N ASN A 434 -6.47 -10.32 -22.70
CA ASN A 434 -6.76 -10.96 -21.42
C ASN A 434 -5.91 -12.23 -21.29
N TYR A 435 -5.40 -12.44 -20.08
CA TYR A 435 -4.63 -13.61 -19.69
C TYR A 435 -5.12 -14.13 -18.34
N SER A 436 -4.96 -15.43 -18.13
CA SER A 436 -5.25 -16.09 -16.85
C SER A 436 -4.02 -16.87 -16.39
N ILE A 437 -3.70 -16.80 -15.10
CA ILE A 437 -2.67 -17.64 -14.49
C ILE A 437 -3.34 -18.69 -13.59
N ASN A 438 -2.97 -19.95 -13.80
CA ASN A 438 -3.37 -21.07 -12.95
C ASN A 438 -2.16 -21.57 -12.16
N ILE A 439 -2.26 -21.54 -10.83
CA ILE A 439 -1.27 -22.09 -9.89
C ILE A 439 -1.95 -23.23 -9.14
N PRO A 440 -1.62 -24.49 -9.45
CA PRO A 440 -2.27 -25.63 -8.82
C PRO A 440 -1.86 -25.81 -7.35
N VAL A 441 -2.72 -26.49 -6.58
CA VAL A 441 -2.38 -26.97 -5.24
C VAL A 441 -1.11 -27.81 -5.32
N GLY A 442 -0.15 -27.53 -4.44
CA GLY A 442 1.14 -28.23 -4.39
C GLY A 442 2.29 -27.49 -5.07
N ALA A 443 2.02 -26.54 -5.98
CA ALA A 443 3.06 -25.77 -6.66
C ALA A 443 3.86 -24.88 -5.69
N LEU A 444 3.23 -24.44 -4.61
CA LEU A 444 3.83 -23.60 -3.56
C LEU A 444 3.56 -24.21 -2.20
N ARG A 445 4.53 -24.05 -1.29
CA ARG A 445 4.43 -24.44 0.12
C ARG A 445 4.94 -23.34 1.03
N ASP A 446 4.52 -23.34 2.29
CA ASP A 446 5.18 -22.54 3.33
C ASP A 446 6.40 -23.26 3.92
N SER A 447 7.05 -22.64 4.91
CA SER A 447 8.19 -23.23 5.64
C SER A 447 7.82 -24.43 6.52
N ALA A 448 6.54 -24.57 6.88
CA ALA A 448 6.01 -25.72 7.62
C ALA A 448 5.59 -26.88 6.69
N GLY A 449 5.66 -26.68 5.37
CA GLY A 449 5.31 -27.68 4.36
C GLY A 449 3.84 -27.68 3.95
N ASN A 450 3.04 -26.70 4.40
CA ASN A 450 1.63 -26.57 4.03
C ASN A 450 1.50 -26.07 2.60
N ASN A 451 0.59 -26.68 1.81
CA ASN A 451 0.29 -26.22 0.45
C ASN A 451 -0.74 -25.07 0.47
N LEU A 452 -0.93 -24.45 -0.70
CA LEU A 452 -2.19 -23.73 -1.00
C LEU A 452 -3.36 -24.66 -0.72
N GLY A 453 -4.38 -24.19 0.00
CA GLY A 453 -5.55 -25.03 0.22
C GLY A 453 -6.61 -24.95 -0.89
N GLU A 454 -6.37 -24.18 -1.96
CA GLU A 454 -7.06 -24.28 -3.25
C GLU A 454 -6.14 -23.79 -4.37
N ALA A 455 -6.45 -24.16 -5.61
CA ALA A 455 -5.71 -23.64 -6.76
C ALA A 455 -6.02 -22.15 -6.92
N ILE A 456 -5.01 -21.38 -7.34
CA ILE A 456 -5.23 -19.97 -7.70
C ILE A 456 -5.50 -19.93 -9.20
N ASP A 457 -6.67 -19.43 -9.54
CA ASP A 457 -7.04 -19.01 -10.89
C ASP A 457 -7.39 -17.53 -10.82
N TYR A 458 -6.66 -16.69 -11.55
CA TYR A 458 -7.05 -15.29 -11.69
C TYR A 458 -6.62 -14.68 -13.02
N ASP A 459 -7.43 -13.72 -13.44
CA ASP A 459 -7.32 -13.04 -14.72
C ASP A 459 -6.72 -11.65 -14.57
N PHE A 460 -6.05 -11.21 -15.62
CA PHE A 460 -5.63 -9.84 -15.83
C PHE A 460 -5.60 -9.53 -17.32
N LYS A 461 -5.44 -8.25 -17.66
CA LYS A 461 -5.36 -7.78 -19.03
C LYS A 461 -4.14 -6.88 -19.19
N THR A 462 -3.43 -7.07 -20.29
CA THR A 462 -2.31 -6.21 -20.66
C THR A 462 -2.78 -4.82 -21.06
N GLN A 463 -1.95 -3.83 -20.74
CA GLN A 463 -2.15 -2.42 -21.05
C GLN A 463 -2.27 -2.20 -22.57
N ILE A 464 -2.98 -1.15 -22.97
CA ILE A 464 -3.02 -0.68 -24.37
C ILE A 464 -1.83 0.25 -24.60
N ASP A 465 -1.19 0.22 -25.76
CA ASP A 465 0.04 0.99 -25.95
C ASP A 465 -0.22 2.48 -26.21
N MET A 466 -1.28 2.81 -26.96
CA MET A 466 -1.60 4.20 -27.34
C MET A 466 -3.09 4.52 -27.27
N ALA A 467 -3.44 5.65 -26.63
CA ALA A 467 -4.73 6.31 -26.85
C ALA A 467 -4.54 7.51 -27.76
N TYR A 468 -5.18 7.53 -28.92
CA TYR A 468 -5.27 8.73 -29.75
C TYR A 468 -6.52 9.54 -29.38
N MET A 469 -6.32 10.76 -28.91
CA MET A 469 -7.38 11.68 -28.50
C MET A 469 -7.54 12.76 -29.58
N LEU A 470 -8.60 12.67 -30.38
CA LEU A 470 -8.82 13.58 -31.51
C LEU A 470 -9.48 14.87 -31.02
N LEU A 471 -8.74 15.98 -31.03
CA LEU A 471 -9.18 17.28 -30.55
C LEU A 471 -9.23 18.29 -31.71
N GLY A 472 -10.45 18.67 -32.10
CA GLY A 472 -10.66 19.82 -32.97
C GLY A 472 -10.46 21.13 -32.24
N TYR A 473 -10.09 22.20 -32.96
CA TYR A 473 -10.05 23.55 -32.40
C TYR A 473 -10.55 24.59 -33.41
N ASN A 474 -10.72 25.85 -32.96
CA ASN A 474 -11.36 26.92 -33.72
C ASN A 474 -12.76 26.54 -34.29
N GLY A 475 -13.48 25.66 -33.59
CA GLY A 475 -14.79 25.17 -34.03
C GLY A 475 -14.78 24.22 -35.23
N THR A 476 -13.60 23.76 -35.69
CA THR A 476 -13.45 22.82 -36.81
C THR A 476 -12.57 21.62 -36.45
N THR A 477 -12.52 20.61 -37.32
CA THR A 477 -11.66 19.43 -37.18
C THR A 477 -11.43 18.82 -38.56
N LEU A 478 -10.26 18.23 -38.80
CA LEU A 478 -10.01 17.41 -39.99
C LEU A 478 -10.48 15.96 -39.80
N TYR A 479 -10.74 15.56 -38.55
CA TYR A 479 -11.16 14.21 -38.18
C TYR A 479 -12.51 14.25 -37.46
N GLU A 480 -13.60 14.27 -38.22
CA GLU A 480 -14.97 14.28 -37.66
C GLU A 480 -15.34 12.95 -36.96
N THR A 481 -14.67 11.86 -37.31
CA THR A 481 -14.88 10.53 -36.75
C THR A 481 -13.56 9.83 -36.50
N THR A 482 -13.57 8.80 -35.65
CA THR A 482 -12.40 7.93 -35.44
C THR A 482 -11.98 7.21 -36.73
N ASP A 483 -12.92 6.91 -37.62
CA ASP A 483 -12.65 6.27 -38.92
C ASP A 483 -11.83 7.17 -39.85
N ALA A 484 -12.01 8.50 -39.77
CA ALA A 484 -11.23 9.45 -40.56
C ALA A 484 -9.73 9.43 -40.21
N PHE A 485 -9.40 9.08 -38.96
CA PHE A 485 -8.02 9.00 -38.47
C PHE A 485 -7.42 7.58 -38.54
N LYS A 486 -8.26 6.56 -38.71
CA LYS A 486 -7.92 5.14 -38.59
C LYS A 486 -6.70 4.73 -39.42
N ALA A 487 -6.62 5.16 -40.68
CA ALA A 487 -5.51 4.79 -41.57
C ALA A 487 -4.15 5.33 -41.09
N THR A 488 -4.12 6.52 -40.49
CA THR A 488 -2.91 7.11 -39.90
C THR A 488 -2.52 6.36 -38.63
N ALA A 489 -3.50 6.11 -37.74
CA ALA A 489 -3.30 5.35 -36.51
C ALA A 489 -2.75 3.95 -36.76
N GLU A 490 -3.36 3.20 -37.70
CA GLU A 490 -2.95 1.85 -38.08
C GLU A 490 -1.54 1.83 -38.68
N LEU A 491 -1.20 2.82 -39.51
CA LEU A 491 0.15 2.94 -40.07
C LEU A 491 1.19 3.15 -38.96
N ALA A 492 0.98 4.14 -38.09
CA ALA A 492 1.90 4.42 -36.98
C ALA A 492 2.04 3.22 -36.03
N THR A 493 0.93 2.60 -35.61
CA THR A 493 0.96 1.44 -34.72
C THR A 493 1.61 0.22 -35.38
N THR A 494 1.37 -0.05 -36.66
CA THR A 494 2.00 -1.17 -37.38
C THR A 494 3.52 -0.97 -37.49
N GLN A 495 3.96 0.24 -37.84
CA GLN A 495 5.39 0.55 -37.94
C GLN A 495 6.07 0.48 -36.56
N MET A 496 5.43 0.98 -35.50
CA MET A 496 5.92 0.78 -34.12
C MET A 496 5.99 -0.70 -33.75
N GLY A 497 5.05 -1.53 -34.19
CA GLY A 497 5.11 -2.99 -34.03
C GLY A 497 6.32 -3.61 -34.71
N LEU A 498 6.62 -3.23 -35.95
CA LEU A 498 7.81 -3.71 -36.65
C LEU A 498 9.10 -3.28 -35.95
N LEU A 499 9.21 -2.03 -35.52
CA LEU A 499 10.38 -1.51 -34.82
C LEU A 499 10.58 -2.16 -33.44
N SER A 500 9.49 -2.42 -32.74
CA SER A 500 9.52 -2.97 -31.38
C SER A 500 9.48 -4.50 -31.34
N PHE A 501 9.50 -5.20 -32.47
CA PHE A 501 9.31 -6.66 -32.54
C PHE A 501 8.00 -7.11 -31.88
N ASN A 502 6.91 -6.41 -32.20
CA ASN A 502 5.54 -6.60 -31.72
C ASN A 502 5.32 -6.34 -30.22
N ARG A 503 6.27 -5.71 -29.52
CA ARG A 503 6.06 -5.26 -28.14
C ARG A 503 5.05 -4.12 -28.04
N ILE A 504 4.90 -3.35 -29.11
CA ILE A 504 3.92 -2.27 -29.27
C ILE A 504 3.02 -2.64 -30.43
N ALA A 505 1.74 -2.86 -30.18
CA ALA A 505 0.85 -3.40 -31.21
C ALA A 505 -0.61 -2.94 -31.09
N SER A 506 -0.96 -2.18 -30.05
CA SER A 506 -2.34 -1.80 -29.78
C SER A 506 -2.51 -0.29 -29.70
N SER A 507 -3.62 0.19 -30.27
CA SER A 507 -4.05 1.57 -30.12
C SER A 507 -5.57 1.68 -30.10
N ARG A 508 -6.09 2.74 -29.46
CA ARG A 508 -7.51 3.08 -29.50
C ARG A 508 -7.67 4.57 -29.76
N THR A 509 -8.64 4.92 -30.57
CA THR A 509 -8.94 6.30 -30.93
C THR A 509 -10.23 6.76 -30.27
N HIS A 510 -10.20 7.95 -29.67
CA HIS A 510 -11.31 8.56 -28.97
C HIS A 510 -11.56 9.96 -29.51
N MET A 511 -12.83 10.36 -29.56
CA MET A 511 -13.23 11.72 -29.91
C MET A 511 -13.21 12.61 -28.67
N LEU A 512 -12.66 13.80 -28.79
CA LEU A 512 -12.84 14.89 -27.84
C LEU A 512 -13.80 15.95 -28.42
N PRO A 513 -14.46 16.75 -27.58
CA PRO A 513 -15.23 17.90 -28.04
C PRO A 513 -14.35 18.89 -28.80
N VAL A 514 -14.84 19.41 -29.92
CA VAL A 514 -14.16 20.46 -30.66
C VAL A 514 -14.08 21.72 -29.80
N SER A 515 -12.87 22.19 -29.56
CA SER A 515 -12.61 23.40 -28.80
C SER A 515 -13.00 24.65 -29.60
N SER A 516 -13.52 25.65 -28.90
CA SER A 516 -13.72 26.99 -29.45
C SER A 516 -12.47 27.85 -29.36
N TYR A 517 -11.38 27.37 -28.75
CA TYR A 517 -10.12 28.11 -28.69
C TYR A 517 -9.51 28.23 -30.08
N ASP A 518 -9.11 29.45 -30.41
CA ASP A 518 -8.47 29.81 -31.68
C ASP A 518 -6.95 29.65 -31.57
N GLY A 519 -6.30 29.16 -32.64
CA GLY A 519 -4.87 28.86 -32.65
C GLY A 519 -3.99 30.11 -32.56
N GLU A 520 -4.35 31.17 -33.29
CA GLU A 520 -3.67 32.47 -33.25
C GLU A 520 -3.83 33.15 -31.90
N TYR A 521 -5.00 33.00 -31.27
CA TYR A 521 -5.22 33.43 -29.89
C TYR A 521 -4.33 32.66 -28.91
N ALA A 522 -4.24 31.33 -29.04
CA ALA A 522 -3.38 30.50 -28.21
C ALA A 522 -1.89 30.87 -28.36
N ASP A 523 -1.43 31.15 -29.58
CA ASP A 523 -0.09 31.66 -29.86
C ASP A 523 0.18 33.01 -29.18
N SER A 524 -0.79 33.94 -29.28
CA SER A 524 -0.69 35.25 -28.65
C SER A 524 -0.51 35.14 -27.13
N LYS A 525 -1.15 34.16 -26.49
CA LYS A 525 -1.02 33.90 -25.05
C LYS A 525 0.37 33.39 -24.67
N ALA A 526 0.91 32.44 -25.44
CA ALA A 526 2.26 31.92 -25.20
C ALA A 526 3.32 33.03 -25.34
N GLN A 527 3.17 33.90 -26.35
CA GLN A 527 4.07 35.01 -26.56
C GLN A 527 3.93 36.10 -25.49
N ILE A 528 2.72 36.33 -24.95
CA ILE A 528 2.53 37.21 -23.78
C ILE A 528 3.28 36.66 -22.56
N GLU A 529 3.24 35.36 -22.27
CA GLU A 529 3.99 34.76 -21.15
C GLU A 529 5.51 34.94 -21.33
N ALA A 530 6.03 34.78 -22.55
CA ALA A 530 7.45 35.01 -22.84
C ALA A 530 7.85 36.48 -22.70
N ILE A 531 7.02 37.42 -23.17
CA ILE A 531 7.25 38.86 -23.04
C ILE A 531 7.22 39.28 -21.57
N ASP A 532 6.23 38.81 -20.79
CA ASP A 532 6.12 39.10 -19.37
C ASP A 532 7.35 38.59 -18.61
N SER A 533 7.84 37.41 -18.98
CA SER A 533 9.06 36.85 -18.40
C SER A 533 10.30 37.66 -18.78
N ALA A 534 10.47 38.07 -20.04
CA ALA A 534 11.59 38.90 -20.46
C ALA A 534 11.58 40.29 -19.77
N LEU A 535 10.39 40.88 -19.57
CA LEU A 535 10.23 42.13 -18.84
C LEU A 535 10.61 42.01 -17.35
N ASP A 536 10.42 40.83 -16.76
CA ASP A 536 10.85 40.48 -15.40
C ASP A 536 12.27 39.85 -15.36
N ASN A 537 13.09 40.09 -16.39
CA ASN A 537 14.44 39.56 -16.52
C ASN A 537 14.54 38.03 -16.33
N TRP A 538 13.52 37.33 -16.84
CA TRP A 538 13.30 35.89 -16.77
C TRP A 538 13.09 35.32 -15.36
N GLY A 539 12.67 36.13 -14.38
CA GLY A 539 12.19 35.67 -13.08
C GLY A 539 13.24 34.99 -12.17
N SER A 540 12.75 34.17 -11.24
CA SER A 540 13.53 33.46 -10.21
C SER A 540 14.53 32.43 -10.79
N ASP A 541 15.65 32.18 -10.09
CA ASP A 541 16.60 31.10 -10.42
C ASP A 541 16.06 29.69 -10.09
N ASP A 542 14.91 29.62 -9.39
CA ASP A 542 14.29 28.35 -9.04
C ASP A 542 13.59 27.71 -10.25
N VAL A 543 14.30 26.77 -10.87
CA VAL A 543 13.84 25.98 -12.03
C VAL A 543 12.55 25.18 -11.77
N PHE A 544 12.16 24.95 -10.51
CA PHE A 544 10.92 24.25 -10.18
C PHE A 544 9.69 25.18 -10.07
N SER A 545 9.90 26.49 -10.05
CA SER A 545 8.82 27.49 -9.99
C SER A 545 8.78 28.42 -11.21
N ASN A 546 9.80 28.42 -12.07
CA ASN A 546 9.90 29.34 -13.20
C ASN A 546 10.12 28.63 -14.56
N PHE A 547 9.09 28.67 -15.42
CA PHE A 547 9.10 28.08 -16.78
C PHE A 547 10.28 28.53 -17.64
N TYR A 548 10.74 29.76 -17.44
CA TYR A 548 11.73 30.41 -18.31
C TYR A 548 13.10 30.54 -17.65
N ALA A 549 13.37 29.80 -16.57
CA ALA A 549 14.61 29.92 -15.79
C ALA A 549 15.90 29.76 -16.64
N GLU A 550 15.87 28.88 -17.65
CA GLU A 550 17.02 28.67 -18.54
C GLU A 550 17.40 29.91 -19.36
N PHE A 551 16.43 30.78 -19.67
CA PHE A 551 16.67 31.99 -20.47
C PHE A 551 17.40 33.09 -19.69
N ARG A 552 17.48 32.97 -18.37
CA ARG A 552 18.27 33.88 -17.54
C ARG A 552 19.78 33.75 -17.78
N THR A 553 20.26 32.54 -18.05
CA THR A 553 21.68 32.27 -18.33
C THR A 553 21.96 32.16 -19.84
N ASN A 554 20.93 31.99 -20.67
CA ASN A 554 21.05 31.93 -22.12
C ASN A 554 21.64 33.24 -22.69
N PRO A 555 22.78 33.19 -23.41
CA PRO A 555 23.41 34.38 -23.97
C PRO A 555 22.60 35.05 -25.09
N ASN A 556 21.67 34.32 -25.70
CA ASN A 556 20.84 34.82 -26.81
C ASN A 556 19.55 35.49 -26.33
N ALA A 557 19.13 35.26 -25.08
CA ALA A 557 17.95 35.88 -24.50
C ALA A 557 18.17 37.35 -24.14
N LEU A 558 17.12 38.16 -24.21
CA LEU A 558 17.15 39.57 -23.80
C LEU A 558 17.31 39.65 -22.28
N ARG A 559 18.39 40.25 -21.78
CA ARG A 559 18.62 40.47 -20.35
C ARG A 559 18.86 41.95 -20.07
N ASP A 560 18.42 42.38 -18.90
CA ASP A 560 18.51 43.78 -18.44
C ASP A 560 18.00 44.78 -19.50
N PRO A 561 16.73 44.68 -19.93
CA PRO A 561 16.21 45.44 -21.05
C PRO A 561 16.27 46.96 -20.80
N THR A 562 16.62 47.73 -21.84
CA THR A 562 16.64 49.19 -21.77
C THR A 562 15.23 49.77 -21.65
N THR A 563 15.10 51.03 -21.20
CA THR A 563 13.80 51.73 -21.14
C THR A 563 13.06 51.72 -22.49
N GLU A 564 13.78 51.83 -23.59
CA GLU A 564 13.22 51.76 -24.94
C GLU A 564 12.71 50.36 -25.27
N GLN A 565 13.50 49.32 -25.00
CA GLN A 565 13.08 47.93 -25.20
C GLN A 565 11.86 47.55 -24.35
N ILE A 566 11.83 47.99 -23.08
CA ILE A 566 10.67 47.83 -22.20
C ILE A 566 9.43 48.51 -22.81
N SER A 567 9.56 49.72 -23.35
CA SER A 567 8.44 50.43 -23.98
C SER A 567 7.91 49.70 -25.22
N VAL A 568 8.82 49.17 -26.06
CA VAL A 568 8.46 48.41 -27.26
C VAL A 568 7.78 47.09 -26.90
N LEU A 569 8.32 46.35 -25.93
CA LEU A 569 7.72 45.08 -25.47
C LEU A 569 6.33 45.29 -24.86
N ASN A 570 6.13 46.35 -24.07
CA ASN A 570 4.81 46.69 -23.55
C ASN A 570 3.81 47.07 -24.66
N ASN A 571 4.28 47.73 -25.74
CA ASN A 571 3.43 48.01 -26.89
C ASN A 571 3.00 46.72 -27.62
N LEU A 572 3.95 45.84 -27.92
CA LEU A 572 3.66 44.53 -28.53
C LEU A 572 2.71 43.74 -27.64
N ARG A 573 2.98 43.64 -26.34
CA ARG A 573 2.12 42.94 -25.37
C ARG A 573 0.69 43.46 -25.39
N ALA A 574 0.50 44.78 -25.35
CA ALA A 574 -0.83 45.39 -25.43
C ALA A 574 -1.53 45.06 -26.76
N TRP A 575 -0.78 45.08 -27.87
CA TRP A 575 -1.30 44.71 -29.18
C TRP A 575 -1.74 43.23 -29.23
N LEU A 576 -0.96 42.30 -28.68
CA LEU A 576 -1.32 40.87 -28.60
C LEU A 576 -2.61 40.67 -27.80
N VAL A 577 -2.76 41.36 -26.67
CA VAL A 577 -3.98 41.31 -25.84
C VAL A 577 -5.21 41.83 -26.58
N GLU A 578 -5.07 42.92 -27.33
CA GLU A 578 -6.16 43.54 -28.07
C GLU A 578 -6.57 42.73 -29.31
N ASN A 579 -5.58 42.23 -30.07
CA ASN A 579 -5.81 41.63 -31.38
C ASN A 579 -5.95 40.11 -31.34
N GLN A 580 -5.50 39.46 -30.26
CA GLN A 580 -5.60 38.00 -30.07
C GLN A 580 -4.96 37.21 -31.22
N LYS A 581 -3.80 37.67 -31.69
CA LYS A 581 -3.04 37.06 -32.79
C LYS A 581 -1.56 37.00 -32.47
N GLY A 582 -0.84 36.08 -33.09
CA GLY A 582 0.60 35.96 -32.94
C GLY A 582 1.35 37.22 -33.43
N ALA A 583 2.52 37.48 -32.84
CA ALA A 583 3.34 38.67 -33.07
C ALA A 583 3.80 38.83 -34.52
N VAL A 584 3.80 37.76 -35.32
CA VAL A 584 4.07 37.83 -36.76
C VAL A 584 3.13 38.81 -37.47
N ASN A 585 1.89 38.94 -37.00
CA ASN A 585 0.91 39.89 -37.51
C ASN A 585 1.20 41.35 -37.07
N TRP A 586 1.89 41.54 -35.94
CA TRP A 586 2.33 42.86 -35.47
C TRP A 586 3.52 43.39 -36.26
N LYS A 587 4.29 42.51 -36.91
CA LYS A 587 5.45 42.84 -37.75
C LYS A 587 5.15 43.90 -38.82
N ASP A 588 3.92 43.96 -39.32
CA ASP A 588 3.53 44.87 -40.38
C ASP A 588 3.22 46.31 -39.92
N THR A 589 3.12 46.52 -38.59
CA THR A 589 3.01 47.87 -38.01
C THR A 589 4.32 48.64 -38.17
N ASP A 590 4.27 49.98 -38.07
CA ASP A 590 5.48 50.81 -38.20
C ASP A 590 6.53 50.46 -37.14
N LEU A 591 6.09 50.20 -35.90
CA LEU A 591 6.97 49.79 -34.80
C LEU A 591 7.45 48.32 -34.97
N GLY A 592 6.59 47.45 -35.49
CA GLY A 592 6.92 46.05 -35.77
C GLY A 592 8.00 45.88 -36.83
N LYS A 593 7.97 46.68 -37.90
CA LYS A 593 8.99 46.62 -38.97
C LYS A 593 10.40 46.88 -38.46
N GLU A 594 10.54 47.73 -37.46
CA GLU A 594 11.82 48.09 -36.86
C GLU A 594 12.28 47.08 -35.80
N HIS A 595 11.35 46.54 -35.01
CA HIS A 595 11.71 45.81 -33.78
C HIS A 595 11.39 44.32 -33.77
N TYR A 596 10.57 43.82 -34.70
CA TYR A 596 10.14 42.42 -34.69
C TYR A 596 11.31 41.44 -34.70
N GLN A 597 12.36 41.70 -35.48
CA GLN A 597 13.46 40.75 -35.65
C GLN A 597 14.20 40.49 -34.33
N TRP A 598 14.60 41.53 -33.59
CA TRP A 598 15.30 41.32 -32.32
C TRP A 598 14.37 40.74 -31.25
N ILE A 599 13.07 41.05 -31.28
CA ILE A 599 12.09 40.45 -30.37
C ILE A 599 11.96 38.95 -30.67
N SER A 600 11.86 38.58 -31.94
CA SER A 600 11.85 37.19 -32.37
C SER A 600 13.12 36.46 -31.90
N ASP A 601 14.28 37.05 -32.14
CA ASP A 601 15.59 36.42 -31.89
C ASP A 601 15.99 36.39 -30.41
N LYS A 602 15.41 37.25 -29.55
CA LYS A 602 15.84 37.43 -28.15
C LYS A 602 14.74 37.21 -27.10
N VAL A 603 13.48 37.25 -27.49
CA VAL A 603 12.33 37.13 -26.57
C VAL A 603 11.44 35.97 -26.98
N LEU A 604 10.92 35.98 -28.22
CA LEU A 604 9.99 34.95 -28.68
C LEU A 604 10.68 33.61 -28.95
N LEU A 605 12.01 33.55 -29.01
CA LEU A 605 12.77 32.30 -28.99
C LEU A 605 12.43 31.42 -27.77
N ALA A 606 11.99 32.05 -26.67
CA ALA A 606 11.60 31.39 -25.44
C ALA A 606 10.11 31.01 -25.43
N SER A 607 9.31 31.55 -26.36
CA SER A 607 7.88 31.28 -26.43
C SER A 607 7.63 29.80 -26.59
N SER A 608 6.77 29.25 -25.74
CA SER A 608 6.21 27.93 -25.98
C SER A 608 5.29 27.96 -27.20
N SER A 609 4.95 26.77 -27.68
CA SER A 609 3.90 26.61 -28.69
C SER A 609 2.52 26.94 -28.10
N GLY A 610 1.54 27.29 -28.94
CA GLY A 610 0.17 27.56 -28.52
C GLY A 610 -0.55 26.34 -27.91
N ALA A 611 0.00 25.13 -28.05
CA ALA A 611 -0.56 23.88 -27.56
C ALA A 611 -0.98 23.94 -26.08
N ARG A 612 -0.18 24.57 -25.21
CA ARG A 612 -0.51 24.68 -23.78
C ARG A 612 -1.86 25.35 -23.52
N PHE A 613 -2.22 26.34 -24.34
CA PHE A 613 -3.50 27.05 -24.24
C PHE A 613 -4.63 26.34 -24.99
N LEU A 614 -4.33 25.65 -26.09
CA LEU A 614 -5.31 24.79 -26.77
C LEU A 614 -5.77 23.62 -25.89
N LEU A 615 -4.85 23.10 -25.08
CA LEU A 615 -5.09 21.99 -24.14
C LEU A 615 -5.51 22.45 -22.74
N ASP A 616 -5.61 23.76 -22.48
CA ASP A 616 -5.94 24.28 -21.16
C ASP A 616 -7.38 23.92 -20.75
N GLY A 617 -7.52 23.22 -19.63
CA GLY A 617 -8.80 22.75 -19.12
C GLY A 617 -9.37 21.55 -19.87
N LEU A 618 -8.55 20.87 -20.69
CA LEU A 618 -8.97 19.66 -21.40
C LEU A 618 -9.47 18.59 -20.42
N ARG A 619 -10.64 18.02 -20.73
CA ARG A 619 -11.25 16.92 -19.98
C ARG A 619 -11.27 15.67 -20.83
N MET A 620 -10.81 14.56 -20.25
CA MET A 620 -10.90 13.25 -20.89
C MET A 620 -12.36 12.75 -20.95
N PRO A 621 -12.70 11.86 -21.91
CA PRO A 621 -14.05 11.31 -22.02
C PRO A 621 -14.48 10.54 -20.76
N ALA A 622 -15.79 10.47 -20.53
CA ALA A 622 -16.33 9.69 -19.41
C ALA A 622 -15.94 8.20 -19.51
N GLY A 623 -15.48 7.63 -18.40
CA GLY A 623 -15.01 6.24 -18.33
C GLY A 623 -13.65 6.00 -18.97
N PHE A 624 -12.93 7.05 -19.37
CA PHE A 624 -11.56 6.95 -19.86
C PHE A 624 -10.57 6.81 -18.69
N GLU A 625 -9.96 5.64 -18.58
CA GLU A 625 -8.96 5.35 -17.55
C GLU A 625 -7.55 5.48 -18.12
N VAL A 626 -6.88 6.59 -17.83
CA VAL A 626 -5.55 6.93 -18.36
C VAL A 626 -4.52 5.81 -18.13
N LYS A 627 -4.55 5.15 -16.97
CA LYS A 627 -3.61 4.07 -16.62
C LYS A 627 -3.81 2.80 -17.44
N GLU A 628 -4.92 2.63 -18.16
CA GLU A 628 -5.08 1.54 -19.14
C GLU A 628 -4.20 1.73 -20.37
N TYR A 629 -3.54 2.89 -20.53
CA TYR A 629 -2.72 3.24 -21.68
C TYR A 629 -1.27 3.55 -21.30
N ARG A 630 -0.32 3.01 -22.06
CA ARG A 630 1.11 3.28 -21.87
C ARG A 630 1.45 4.73 -22.22
N ALA A 631 0.86 5.27 -23.28
CA ALA A 631 0.98 6.67 -23.68
C ALA A 631 -0.33 7.22 -24.26
N ILE A 632 -0.47 8.54 -24.21
CA ILE A 632 -1.60 9.28 -24.78
C ILE A 632 -1.09 10.20 -25.89
N GLY A 633 -1.66 10.12 -27.10
CA GLY A 633 -1.39 11.03 -28.20
C GLY A 633 -2.59 11.94 -28.44
N ILE A 634 -2.45 13.24 -28.17
CA ILE A 634 -3.50 14.22 -28.43
C ILE A 634 -3.30 14.77 -29.85
N ILE A 635 -4.19 14.39 -30.75
CA ILE A 635 -4.12 14.79 -32.16
C ILE A 635 -4.96 16.04 -32.34
N LEU A 636 -4.27 17.16 -32.52
CA LEU A 636 -4.90 18.44 -32.83
C LEU A 636 -5.20 18.49 -34.33
N SER A 637 -6.37 19.00 -34.69
CA SER A 637 -6.67 19.26 -36.10
C SER A 637 -7.70 20.36 -36.29
N SER A 638 -7.53 21.16 -37.33
CA SER A 638 -8.40 22.27 -37.68
C SER A 638 -8.29 22.56 -39.18
N GLU A 639 -9.30 23.20 -39.75
CA GLU A 639 -9.24 23.78 -41.10
C GLU A 639 -8.42 25.08 -41.14
N ASP A 640 -7.96 25.56 -39.98
CA ASP A 640 -7.13 26.75 -39.86
C ASP A 640 -5.70 26.55 -40.38
N SER A 641 -5.01 27.68 -40.59
CA SER A 641 -3.62 27.76 -41.02
C SER A 641 -2.61 27.74 -39.88
N TYR A 642 -3.07 27.83 -38.63
CA TYR A 642 -2.21 27.68 -37.46
C TYR A 642 -1.76 26.21 -37.32
N ASN A 643 -0.53 26.01 -36.84
CA ASN A 643 -0.02 24.69 -36.50
C ASN A 643 0.94 24.82 -35.33
N THR A 644 0.63 24.16 -34.21
CA THR A 644 1.44 24.24 -32.98
C THR A 644 2.63 23.26 -32.93
N GLY A 645 2.84 22.50 -34.00
CA GLY A 645 3.83 21.43 -34.09
C GLY A 645 3.46 20.21 -33.26
N ALA A 646 4.47 19.46 -32.87
CA ALA A 646 4.35 18.27 -32.03
C ALA A 646 5.37 18.32 -30.89
N LEU A 647 5.03 17.71 -29.76
CA LEU A 647 5.93 17.59 -28.61
C LEU A 647 5.45 16.51 -27.63
N ALA A 648 6.37 15.66 -27.19
CA ALA A 648 6.19 14.75 -26.08
C ALA A 648 6.39 15.42 -24.70
N SER A 649 5.59 14.99 -23.74
CA SER A 649 5.61 15.48 -22.37
C SER A 649 5.01 14.45 -21.40
N SER A 650 4.63 14.89 -20.20
CA SER A 650 3.88 14.08 -19.25
C SER A 650 2.89 14.92 -18.46
N PHE A 651 1.81 14.30 -17.95
CA PHE A 651 0.82 15.03 -17.15
C PHE A 651 1.41 15.62 -15.86
N ASN A 652 2.41 14.97 -15.27
CA ASN A 652 3.13 15.50 -14.10
C ASN A 652 4.33 16.39 -14.48
N SER A 653 4.45 16.81 -15.74
CA SER A 653 5.49 17.78 -16.12
C SER A 653 5.40 19.00 -15.20
N TRP A 654 6.53 19.33 -14.57
CA TRP A 654 6.66 20.42 -13.60
C TRP A 654 5.78 20.26 -12.36
N GLY A 655 5.72 19.05 -11.81
CA GLY A 655 4.88 18.75 -10.64
C GLY A 655 3.38 18.88 -10.94
N GLY A 656 3.00 18.68 -12.20
CA GLY A 656 1.64 18.84 -12.69
C GLY A 656 1.21 20.29 -12.87
N LYS A 657 2.15 21.25 -12.95
CA LYS A 657 1.81 22.67 -13.20
C LYS A 657 1.76 23.03 -14.69
N HIS A 658 2.50 22.31 -15.53
CA HIS A 658 2.65 22.66 -16.94
C HIS A 658 1.34 22.48 -17.71
N TRP A 659 0.68 21.33 -17.54
CA TRP A 659 -0.54 20.96 -18.26
C TRP A 659 -1.75 21.02 -17.36
N ASN A 660 -2.88 21.51 -17.87
CA ASN A 660 -4.15 21.55 -17.15
C ASN A 660 -5.14 20.55 -17.77
N ILE A 661 -4.83 19.26 -17.60
CA ILE A 661 -5.60 18.15 -18.16
C ILE A 661 -6.23 17.37 -17.00
N SER A 662 -7.51 17.03 -17.15
CA SER A 662 -8.30 16.40 -16.09
C SER A 662 -9.11 15.21 -16.58
N ASP A 663 -9.58 14.39 -15.64
CA ASP A 663 -10.59 13.38 -15.91
C ASP A 663 -11.94 14.02 -16.28
N SER A 664 -12.94 13.19 -16.56
CA SER A 664 -14.28 13.67 -16.94
C SER A 664 -14.95 14.50 -15.83
N ASP A 665 -14.62 14.25 -14.56
CA ASP A 665 -15.20 14.93 -13.40
C ASP A 665 -14.49 16.27 -13.11
N GLY A 666 -13.35 16.52 -13.76
CA GLY A 666 -12.54 17.73 -13.60
C GLY A 666 -11.44 17.58 -12.55
N ASN A 667 -11.14 16.36 -12.09
CA ASN A 667 -9.98 16.13 -11.24
C ASN A 667 -8.72 16.13 -12.12
N LYS A 668 -7.79 17.02 -11.80
CA LYS A 668 -6.54 17.17 -12.54
C LYS A 668 -5.64 15.95 -12.38
N TYR A 669 -5.05 15.47 -13.48
CA TYR A 669 -4.01 14.44 -13.41
C TYR A 669 -2.71 15.03 -12.88
N THR A 670 -2.17 14.42 -11.82
CA THR A 670 -0.91 14.83 -11.18
C THR A 670 0.13 13.71 -11.12
N HIS A 671 -0.24 12.49 -11.51
CA HIS A 671 0.71 11.38 -11.63
C HIS A 671 1.47 11.48 -12.96
N TYR A 672 2.66 10.90 -13.02
CA TYR A 672 3.36 10.84 -14.29
C TYR A 672 2.62 9.89 -15.24
N GLN A 673 2.10 10.46 -16.32
CA GLN A 673 1.59 9.74 -17.47
C GLN A 673 2.28 10.32 -18.71
N PRO A 674 3.01 9.52 -19.51
CA PRO A 674 3.54 9.98 -20.78
C PRO A 674 2.42 10.39 -21.74
N PHE A 675 2.57 11.52 -22.40
CA PHE A 675 1.70 11.91 -23.50
C PHE A 675 2.47 12.75 -24.53
N PHE A 676 1.93 12.88 -25.73
CA PHE A 676 2.37 13.89 -26.69
C PHE A 676 1.17 14.59 -27.30
N TYR A 677 1.40 15.74 -27.92
CA TYR A 677 0.46 16.31 -28.88
C TYR A 677 1.10 16.37 -30.26
N ASP A 678 0.27 16.28 -31.30
CA ASP A 678 0.69 16.41 -32.71
C ASP A 678 -0.42 17.15 -33.47
N ASP A 679 -0.07 18.27 -34.11
CA ASP A 679 -1.00 19.12 -34.84
C ASP A 679 -0.97 18.85 -36.34
N HIS A 680 -2.06 18.27 -36.82
CA HIS A 680 -2.26 17.91 -38.22
C HIS A 680 -2.89 19.04 -39.06
N SER A 681 -3.03 20.24 -38.48
CA SER A 681 -3.57 21.43 -39.15
C SER A 681 -2.58 22.02 -40.17
N ALA A 682 -3.02 22.96 -40.99
CA ALA A 682 -2.19 23.62 -42.02
C ALA A 682 -1.59 22.68 -43.09
N LEU A 683 -2.34 21.66 -43.53
CA LEU A 683 -1.97 20.86 -44.69
C LEU A 683 -1.90 21.77 -45.93
N SER A 684 -0.84 21.65 -46.73
CA SER A 684 -0.80 22.31 -48.05
C SER A 684 -2.06 21.95 -48.84
N PRO A 685 -2.98 22.89 -49.11
CA PRO A 685 -4.26 22.55 -49.75
C PRO A 685 -4.00 21.90 -51.12
N GLY A 686 -4.47 20.66 -51.31
CA GLY A 686 -4.21 19.87 -52.52
C GLY A 686 -2.96 18.98 -52.48
N GLY A 687 -2.33 18.81 -51.31
CA GLY A 687 -1.29 17.80 -51.08
C GLY A 687 -1.81 16.37 -51.27
N ASP A 688 -0.92 15.45 -51.66
CA ASP A 688 -1.24 14.03 -51.82
C ASP A 688 -1.68 13.42 -50.46
N PRO A 689 -2.92 12.93 -50.31
CA PRO A 689 -3.42 12.39 -49.06
C PRO A 689 -2.56 11.27 -48.48
N GLU A 690 -1.91 10.47 -49.33
CA GLU A 690 -1.01 9.40 -48.89
C GLU A 690 0.27 9.94 -48.28
N LYS A 691 0.83 11.03 -48.84
CA LYS A 691 2.02 11.69 -48.28
C LYS A 691 1.73 12.35 -46.95
N ILE A 692 0.58 13.00 -46.83
CA ILE A 692 0.14 13.63 -45.59
C ILE A 692 -0.03 12.58 -44.49
N LYS A 693 -0.74 11.48 -44.79
CA LYS A 693 -0.91 10.37 -43.86
C LYS A 693 0.44 9.82 -43.36
N LYS A 694 1.40 9.61 -44.27
CA LYS A 694 2.74 9.11 -43.91
C LYS A 694 3.51 10.10 -43.04
N ALA A 695 3.51 11.38 -43.41
CA ALA A 695 4.18 12.43 -42.64
C ALA A 695 3.61 12.51 -41.21
N ASN A 696 2.28 12.53 -41.07
CA ASN A 696 1.62 12.54 -39.77
C ASN A 696 1.91 11.27 -38.97
N ALA A 697 1.89 10.09 -39.60
CA ALA A 697 2.27 8.86 -38.92
C ALA A 697 3.73 8.87 -38.46
N GLN A 698 4.64 9.50 -39.21
CA GLN A 698 6.05 9.63 -38.85
C GLN A 698 6.25 10.53 -37.63
N VAL A 699 5.55 11.67 -37.57
CA VAL A 699 5.60 12.57 -36.41
C VAL A 699 4.98 11.92 -35.17
N ILE A 700 3.85 11.22 -35.32
CA ILE A 700 3.28 10.39 -34.25
C ILE A 700 4.31 9.39 -33.71
N MET A 701 5.02 8.68 -34.60
CA MET A 701 6.03 7.72 -34.17
C MET A 701 7.21 8.40 -33.47
N HIS A 702 7.64 9.55 -33.98
CA HIS A 702 8.70 10.38 -33.39
C HIS A 702 8.36 10.75 -31.94
N GLU A 703 7.19 11.35 -31.73
CA GLU A 703 6.76 11.74 -30.38
C GLU A 703 6.46 10.53 -29.49
N TRP A 704 5.93 9.44 -30.06
CA TRP A 704 5.72 8.21 -29.30
C TRP A 704 7.05 7.66 -28.78
N VAL A 705 8.11 7.63 -29.60
CA VAL A 705 9.45 7.22 -29.14
C VAL A 705 9.94 8.11 -27.99
N HIS A 706 9.69 9.42 -28.04
CA HIS A 706 10.01 10.31 -26.91
C HIS A 706 9.22 9.97 -25.64
N THR A 707 7.92 9.66 -25.74
CA THR A 707 7.14 9.24 -24.56
C THR A 707 7.64 7.95 -23.93
N LEU A 708 8.42 7.16 -24.67
CA LEU A 708 9.04 5.91 -24.24
C LEU A 708 10.50 6.09 -23.78
N GLY A 709 11.01 7.34 -23.76
CA GLY A 709 12.34 7.69 -23.26
C GLY A 709 13.43 7.80 -24.34
N GLY A 710 13.09 7.66 -25.62
CA GLY A 710 14.00 7.84 -26.75
C GLY A 710 14.39 9.31 -26.96
N GLY A 711 15.62 9.53 -27.46
CA GLY A 711 16.15 10.85 -27.81
C GLY A 711 16.31 11.04 -29.32
N HIS A 712 16.70 12.26 -29.72
CA HIS A 712 17.12 12.55 -31.09
C HIS A 712 18.49 11.93 -31.40
N ASP A 713 18.66 11.56 -32.66
CA ASP A 713 19.95 11.21 -33.23
C ASP A 713 20.61 12.49 -33.80
N GLN A 714 21.93 12.63 -33.63
CA GLN A 714 22.68 13.79 -34.09
C GLN A 714 23.11 13.59 -35.55
N ASP A 715 22.42 14.26 -36.47
CA ASP A 715 22.82 14.38 -37.88
C ASP A 715 22.52 15.78 -38.47
N PRO A 716 23.12 16.86 -37.93
CA PRO A 716 22.78 18.22 -38.36
C PRO A 716 23.16 18.53 -39.82
N SER A 717 24.01 17.70 -40.44
CA SER A 717 24.44 17.85 -41.83
C SER A 717 23.75 16.86 -42.78
N CYS A 718 22.83 16.04 -42.28
CA CYS A 718 22.18 14.96 -43.02
C CYS A 718 23.18 14.11 -43.81
N VAL A 719 24.28 13.74 -43.16
CA VAL A 719 25.35 12.92 -43.76
C VAL A 719 24.81 11.53 -44.09
N SER A 720 23.85 11.05 -43.30
CA SER A 720 23.26 9.73 -43.44
C SER A 720 21.79 9.77 -42.99
N PRO A 721 20.90 10.39 -43.77
CA PRO A 721 19.50 10.56 -43.41
C PRO A 721 18.86 9.18 -43.35
N TYR A 722 18.67 8.71 -42.13
CA TYR A 722 18.25 7.35 -41.86
C TYR A 722 17.09 7.37 -40.88
N SER A 723 17.36 7.74 -39.63
CA SER A 723 16.41 7.71 -38.53
C SER A 723 15.36 8.82 -38.59
N PHE A 724 14.09 8.47 -38.35
CA PHE A 724 13.03 9.48 -38.21
C PHE A 724 13.16 10.34 -36.94
N MET A 725 14.12 10.04 -36.06
CA MET A 725 14.46 10.86 -34.90
C MET A 725 15.48 11.97 -35.22
N ALA A 726 15.99 12.03 -36.46
CA ALA A 726 16.83 13.12 -36.94
C ALA A 726 15.99 14.17 -37.67
N ALA A 727 16.45 15.43 -37.69
CA ALA A 727 15.79 16.53 -38.42
C ALA A 727 15.95 16.46 -39.95
N CYS A 728 16.28 15.29 -40.49
CA CYS A 728 16.53 15.06 -41.91
C CYS A 728 15.34 14.36 -42.57
N ASP A 729 15.13 14.61 -43.86
CA ASP A 729 14.14 13.85 -44.63
C ASP A 729 14.64 12.43 -44.88
N THR A 730 14.01 11.46 -44.23
CA THR A 730 14.30 10.01 -44.36
C THR A 730 13.47 9.34 -45.46
N GLY A 731 12.64 10.12 -46.17
CA GLY A 731 11.73 9.61 -47.17
C GLY A 731 10.59 8.76 -46.59
N ASP A 732 10.23 7.69 -47.29
CA ASP A 732 9.09 6.82 -46.95
C ASP A 732 9.40 5.73 -45.90
N PHE A 733 10.56 5.81 -45.23
CA PHE A 733 11.01 4.81 -44.26
C PHE A 733 10.87 5.34 -42.82
N PHE A 734 10.53 4.43 -41.90
CA PHE A 734 10.39 4.72 -40.48
C PHE A 734 11.46 3.98 -39.64
N PRO A 735 12.77 4.08 -39.94
CA PRO A 735 13.76 3.33 -39.19
C PRO A 735 14.13 4.05 -37.89
N TYR A 736 14.48 3.24 -36.89
CA TYR A 736 15.07 3.72 -35.65
C TYR A 736 16.34 2.89 -35.40
N PRO A 737 17.50 3.51 -35.08
CA PRO A 737 18.78 2.81 -34.99
C PRO A 737 18.70 1.59 -34.06
N ILE A 738 19.29 0.47 -34.47
CA ILE A 738 19.28 -0.78 -33.70
C ILE A 738 19.96 -0.59 -32.34
N TYR A 739 20.99 0.27 -32.26
CA TYR A 739 21.62 0.61 -30.98
C TYR A 739 20.59 1.14 -29.98
N ASN A 740 19.76 2.11 -30.39
CA ASN A 740 18.73 2.66 -29.52
C ASN A 740 17.67 1.61 -29.18
N ARG A 741 17.28 0.78 -30.15
CA ARG A 741 16.31 -0.34 -29.93
C ARG A 741 16.82 -1.39 -28.93
N ILE A 742 18.13 -1.58 -28.82
CA ILE A 742 18.74 -2.47 -27.81
C ILE A 742 18.85 -1.74 -26.47
N TYR A 743 19.60 -0.64 -26.41
CA TYR A 743 20.05 -0.07 -25.15
C TYR A 743 19.11 0.96 -24.54
N ILE A 744 18.40 1.75 -25.35
CA ILE A 744 17.46 2.77 -24.86
C ILE A 744 16.06 2.16 -24.67
N MET A 745 15.60 1.37 -25.64
CA MET A 745 14.23 0.86 -25.64
C MET A 745 14.07 -0.54 -25.05
N GLY A 746 15.14 -1.34 -25.00
CA GLY A 746 15.07 -2.73 -24.57
C GLY A 746 14.25 -3.65 -25.48
N TRP A 747 14.00 -3.25 -26.73
CA TRP A 747 13.19 -4.02 -27.67
C TRP A 747 13.93 -5.23 -28.23
N LEU A 748 15.24 -5.10 -28.40
CA LEU A 748 16.15 -6.16 -28.83
C LEU A 748 17.12 -6.55 -27.71
N PRO A 749 17.50 -7.84 -27.62
CA PRO A 749 18.50 -8.29 -26.65
C PRO A 749 19.92 -7.92 -27.06
N ASP A 750 20.86 -7.93 -26.11
CA ASP A 750 22.30 -7.77 -26.38
C ASP A 750 22.84 -8.79 -27.38
N THR A 751 22.19 -9.96 -27.48
CA THR A 751 22.51 -10.98 -28.47
C THR A 751 22.23 -10.54 -29.91
N ALA A 752 21.57 -9.42 -30.17
CA ALA A 752 21.44 -8.85 -31.51
C ALA A 752 22.75 -8.18 -32.02
N VAL A 753 23.75 -8.01 -31.15
CA VAL A 753 25.06 -7.46 -31.49
C VAL A 753 26.03 -8.56 -31.94
N THR A 754 26.88 -8.23 -32.91
CA THR A 754 27.96 -9.10 -33.41
C THR A 754 29.19 -8.28 -33.80
N THR A 755 30.36 -8.91 -33.80
CA THR A 755 31.58 -8.38 -34.42
C THR A 755 31.87 -9.04 -35.78
N ASP A 756 31.11 -10.08 -36.13
CA ASP A 756 31.21 -10.76 -37.43
C ASP A 756 30.18 -10.16 -38.41
N PRO A 757 30.63 -9.44 -39.45
CA PRO A 757 29.75 -8.79 -40.42
C PRO A 757 28.96 -9.77 -41.29
N SER A 758 29.38 -11.04 -41.41
CA SER A 758 28.67 -12.04 -42.21
C SER A 758 27.38 -12.54 -41.55
N LEU A 759 27.22 -12.28 -40.25
CA LEU A 759 26.04 -12.67 -39.48
C LEU A 759 24.96 -11.59 -39.45
N VAL A 760 25.27 -10.37 -39.89
CA VAL A 760 24.34 -9.23 -39.84
C VAL A 760 23.26 -9.38 -40.89
N GLU A 761 22.02 -9.42 -40.43
CA GLU A 761 20.82 -9.45 -41.25
C GLU A 761 20.30 -8.04 -41.53
N ASP A 762 19.53 -7.90 -42.61
CA ASP A 762 18.84 -6.65 -42.92
C ASP A 762 17.71 -6.41 -41.91
N SER A 763 17.69 -5.22 -41.31
CA SER A 763 16.70 -4.82 -40.32
C SER A 763 15.37 -4.34 -40.93
N TYR A 764 15.29 -4.19 -42.25
CA TYR A 764 14.07 -3.79 -42.95
C TYR A 764 12.96 -4.84 -42.82
N ASN A 765 11.85 -4.48 -42.17
CA ASN A 765 10.74 -5.38 -41.83
C ASN A 765 11.15 -6.65 -41.06
N ALA A 766 12.24 -6.57 -40.30
CA ALA A 766 12.70 -7.65 -39.44
C ALA A 766 11.67 -7.98 -38.35
N THR A 767 11.49 -9.27 -38.06
CA THR A 767 10.53 -9.77 -37.06
C THR A 767 11.12 -10.81 -36.09
N ASP A 768 12.34 -11.28 -36.32
CA ASP A 768 12.99 -12.30 -35.50
C ASP A 768 14.03 -11.66 -34.56
N PRO A 769 13.71 -11.47 -33.26
CA PRO A 769 14.62 -10.79 -32.33
C PRO A 769 15.88 -11.61 -31.99
N THR A 770 15.99 -12.86 -32.46
CA THR A 770 17.14 -13.73 -32.20
C THR A 770 18.30 -13.54 -33.18
N LYS A 771 18.08 -12.79 -34.26
CA LYS A 771 19.07 -12.51 -35.31
C LYS A 771 20.03 -11.39 -34.90
N LYS A 772 21.12 -11.27 -35.67
CA LYS A 772 22.10 -10.18 -35.49
C LYS A 772 21.73 -9.03 -36.40
N TYR A 773 21.63 -7.83 -35.83
CA TYR A 773 21.27 -6.62 -36.57
C TYR A 773 22.29 -5.50 -36.42
N LEU A 774 23.14 -5.55 -35.39
CA LEU A 774 24.11 -4.52 -35.09
C LEU A 774 25.54 -5.05 -35.16
N LEU A 775 26.33 -4.48 -36.06
CA LEU A 775 27.76 -4.74 -36.15
C LEU A 775 28.52 -3.77 -35.25
N LYS A 776 29.33 -4.30 -34.33
CA LYS A 776 30.25 -3.51 -33.53
C LYS A 776 31.62 -3.41 -34.20
N LEU A 777 32.09 -2.19 -34.44
CA LEU A 777 33.40 -1.92 -35.06
C LEU A 777 34.51 -1.61 -34.04
N GLY A 778 34.14 -1.17 -32.84
CA GLY A 778 35.05 -0.61 -31.83
C GLY A 778 35.12 0.91 -31.88
N ASP A 779 35.76 1.53 -30.88
CA ASP A 779 35.82 3.00 -30.71
C ASP A 779 34.42 3.65 -30.75
N SER A 780 33.48 3.02 -30.05
CA SER A 780 32.06 3.33 -29.93
C SER A 780 31.33 3.44 -31.26
N ARG A 781 31.87 2.83 -32.33
CA ARG A 781 31.24 2.80 -33.66
C ARG A 781 30.50 1.51 -33.93
N TYR A 782 29.39 1.69 -34.61
CA TYR A 782 28.49 0.63 -35.00
C TYR A 782 28.04 0.80 -36.44
N GLN A 783 27.68 -0.31 -37.07
CA GLN A 783 27.04 -0.34 -38.38
C GLN A 783 25.83 -1.26 -38.38
N GLU A 784 24.84 -0.93 -39.19
CA GLU A 784 23.67 -1.77 -39.42
C GLU A 784 23.27 -1.76 -40.90
N LEU A 785 22.58 -2.81 -41.31
CA LEU A 785 22.06 -2.97 -42.67
C LEU A 785 20.56 -2.69 -42.66
N PHE A 786 20.13 -1.80 -43.54
CA PHE A 786 18.72 -1.50 -43.75
C PHE A 786 18.43 -1.32 -45.23
N ASN A 787 17.50 -2.13 -45.75
CA ASN A 787 17.06 -2.13 -47.14
C ASN A 787 18.25 -2.17 -48.13
N GLY A 788 19.21 -3.07 -47.86
CA GLY A 788 20.43 -3.26 -48.64
C GLY A 788 21.51 -2.20 -48.46
N THR A 789 21.30 -1.17 -47.64
CA THR A 789 22.24 -0.07 -47.42
C THR A 789 22.83 -0.11 -46.01
N TRP A 790 24.14 0.07 -45.91
CA TRP A 790 24.84 0.12 -44.62
C TRP A 790 24.88 1.53 -44.06
N TYR A 791 24.45 1.68 -42.82
CA TYR A 791 24.48 2.92 -42.04
C TYR A 791 25.49 2.80 -40.91
N GLN A 792 26.17 3.90 -40.57
CA GLN A 792 27.17 3.95 -39.50
C GLN A 792 26.87 5.09 -38.53
N TYR A 793 27.12 4.86 -37.25
CA TYR A 793 27.06 5.89 -36.22
C TYR A 793 28.04 5.60 -35.08
N ARG A 794 28.36 6.64 -34.32
CA ARG A 794 29.19 6.58 -33.11
C ARG A 794 28.35 6.93 -31.89
N VAL A 795 28.48 6.18 -30.79
CA VAL A 795 27.64 6.35 -29.60
C VAL A 795 28.45 6.29 -28.28
N PRO A 796 29.13 7.37 -27.88
CA PRO A 796 29.89 7.42 -26.64
C PRO A 796 29.03 7.75 -25.39
N SER A 797 27.89 7.08 -25.22
CA SER A 797 26.85 7.42 -24.22
C SER A 797 27.32 7.54 -22.75
N PHE A 798 28.38 6.83 -22.36
CA PHE A 798 28.92 6.84 -20.99
C PHE A 798 30.23 7.64 -20.84
N GLU A 799 30.78 8.19 -21.92
CA GLU A 799 32.12 8.79 -21.91
C GLU A 799 32.23 9.91 -20.88
N LYS A 800 31.32 10.89 -20.94
CA LYS A 800 31.27 12.02 -20.01
C LYS A 800 31.14 11.59 -18.54
N THR A 801 30.30 10.59 -18.27
CA THR A 801 30.06 10.10 -16.91
C THR A 801 31.28 9.36 -16.38
N LEU A 802 31.91 8.51 -17.19
CA LEU A 802 33.15 7.83 -16.82
C LEU A 802 34.29 8.81 -16.56
N GLU A 803 34.42 9.86 -17.37
CA GLU A 803 35.40 10.92 -17.13
C GLU A 803 35.16 11.62 -15.79
N ALA A 804 33.91 11.96 -15.47
CA ALA A 804 33.55 12.56 -14.20
C ALA A 804 33.85 11.63 -13.01
N CYS A 805 33.51 10.33 -13.11
CA CYS A 805 33.76 9.35 -12.05
C CYS A 805 35.26 9.16 -11.77
N LYS A 806 36.12 9.25 -12.80
CA LYS A 806 37.57 9.07 -12.67
C LYS A 806 38.29 10.22 -11.95
N LEU A 807 37.62 11.37 -11.72
CA LEU A 807 38.20 12.49 -10.98
C LEU A 807 38.32 12.22 -9.47
N GLY A 808 37.74 11.13 -8.96
CA GLY A 808 38.09 10.55 -7.67
C GLY A 808 37.42 11.15 -6.43
N GLY A 809 36.57 12.17 -6.51
CA GLY A 809 35.87 12.67 -5.31
C GLY A 809 34.56 13.35 -5.65
N LEU A 810 33.46 12.61 -5.52
CA LEU A 810 32.12 13.14 -5.74
C LEU A 810 31.38 13.25 -4.40
N SER A 811 30.96 14.47 -4.06
CA SER A 811 30.23 14.78 -2.83
C SER A 811 28.73 14.86 -3.10
N PHE A 812 27.92 14.40 -2.15
CA PHE A 812 26.47 14.57 -2.15
C PHE A 812 25.96 14.85 -0.72
N ALA A 813 24.88 15.62 -0.60
CA ALA A 813 24.24 15.91 0.66
C ALA A 813 23.25 14.80 1.05
N ASP A 814 23.20 14.42 2.33
CA ASP A 814 22.22 13.47 2.87
C ASP A 814 20.87 14.17 3.13
N ASP A 815 20.32 14.84 2.11
CA ASP A 815 19.08 15.63 2.16
C ASP A 815 17.85 14.85 1.65
N GLY A 816 18.06 13.64 1.13
CA GLY A 816 17.02 12.79 0.53
C GLY A 816 16.68 13.12 -0.94
N TYR A 817 17.32 14.14 -1.52
CA TYR A 817 17.12 14.57 -2.92
C TYR A 817 18.39 14.45 -3.76
N SER A 818 19.56 14.60 -3.16
CA SER A 818 20.83 14.45 -3.84
C SER A 818 21.12 12.99 -4.20
N ILE A 819 21.66 12.76 -5.39
CA ILE A 819 21.98 11.42 -5.89
C ILE A 819 23.31 10.95 -5.29
N ASP A 820 23.30 9.80 -4.58
CA ASP A 820 24.53 9.14 -4.15
C ASP A 820 25.33 8.67 -5.37
N PRO A 821 26.61 9.08 -5.53
CA PRO A 821 27.47 8.60 -6.62
C PRO A 821 27.66 7.07 -6.67
N LEU A 822 27.34 6.32 -5.62
CA LEU A 822 27.28 4.86 -5.69
C LEU A 822 26.20 4.33 -6.66
N GLU A 823 25.12 5.07 -6.84
CA GLU A 823 24.04 4.71 -7.77
C GLU A 823 24.38 5.07 -9.22
N THR A 824 25.39 5.92 -9.43
CA THR A 824 25.88 6.26 -10.77
C THR A 824 27.26 5.64 -11.03
N CYS A 825 28.34 6.28 -10.57
CA CYS A 825 29.71 5.81 -10.73
C CYS A 825 29.94 4.42 -10.13
N GLY A 826 29.28 4.10 -9.01
CA GLY A 826 29.37 2.78 -8.38
C GLY A 826 28.81 1.65 -9.24
N GLN A 827 27.96 1.92 -10.23
CA GLN A 827 27.49 0.90 -11.19
C GLN A 827 28.49 0.66 -12.33
N LEU A 828 29.45 1.57 -12.52
CA LEU A 828 30.47 1.54 -13.57
C LEU A 828 31.83 1.03 -13.08
N VAL A 829 31.98 0.71 -11.79
CA VAL A 829 33.20 0.09 -11.24
C VAL A 829 33.12 -1.43 -11.26
N VAL A 830 34.26 -2.08 -11.46
CA VAL A 830 34.37 -3.55 -11.52
C VAL A 830 34.18 -4.17 -10.14
N ASP A 831 34.75 -3.58 -9.10
CA ASP A 831 34.63 -4.04 -7.71
C ASP A 831 34.23 -2.87 -6.81
N LYS A 832 32.99 -2.88 -6.30
CA LYS A 832 32.48 -1.81 -5.44
C LYS A 832 33.26 -1.64 -4.13
N SER A 833 34.07 -2.63 -3.72
CA SER A 833 34.86 -2.55 -2.48
C SER A 833 36.04 -1.56 -2.55
N CYS A 834 36.45 -1.14 -3.75
CA CYS A 834 37.48 -0.10 -3.92
C CYS A 834 37.01 1.31 -3.54
N VAL A 835 35.69 1.53 -3.42
CA VAL A 835 35.11 2.85 -3.19
C VAL A 835 35.37 3.29 -1.75
N VAL A 836 36.11 4.38 -1.58
CA VAL A 836 36.40 4.95 -0.26
C VAL A 836 35.34 6.01 0.07
N SER A 837 34.81 5.96 1.29
CA SER A 837 33.73 6.86 1.72
C SER A 837 34.15 7.65 2.95
N SER A 838 33.85 8.94 2.95
CA SER A 838 34.05 9.82 4.11
C SER A 838 32.89 10.79 4.22
N SER A 839 32.47 11.09 5.46
CA SER A 839 31.35 12.00 5.72
C SER A 839 31.76 13.13 6.65
N PHE A 840 31.21 14.32 6.44
CA PHE A 840 31.43 15.52 7.25
C PHE A 840 30.13 16.34 7.32
N TYR A 841 30.02 17.20 8.32
CA TYR A 841 28.89 18.15 8.41
C TYR A 841 29.24 19.43 7.66
N ASP A 842 28.46 19.78 6.63
CA ASP A 842 28.62 21.01 5.88
C ASP A 842 27.89 22.16 6.60
N ASN A 843 28.65 23.16 7.05
CA ASN A 843 28.09 24.28 7.82
C ASN A 843 27.35 25.31 6.94
N GLU A 844 27.65 25.39 5.64
CA GLU A 844 26.94 26.29 4.71
C GLU A 844 25.58 25.69 4.33
N LEU A 845 25.56 24.40 3.99
CA LEU A 845 24.35 23.69 3.61
C LEU A 845 23.54 23.15 4.80
N LYS A 846 24.13 23.16 6.00
CA LYS A 846 23.55 22.66 7.26
C LYS A 846 23.09 21.19 7.19
N VAL A 847 23.79 20.38 6.41
CA VAL A 847 23.47 18.97 6.14
C VAL A 847 24.72 18.11 6.27
N ASN A 848 24.54 16.83 6.60
CA ASN A 848 25.63 15.86 6.46
C ASN A 848 25.93 15.67 4.98
N THR A 849 27.20 15.69 4.62
CA THR A 849 27.68 15.50 3.25
C THR A 849 28.61 14.30 3.22
N THR A 850 28.42 13.43 2.25
CA THR A 850 29.24 12.24 2.02
C THR A 850 30.03 12.40 0.73
N ILE A 851 31.32 12.07 0.77
CA ILE A 851 32.21 11.98 -0.40
C ILE A 851 32.41 10.50 -0.73
N ARG A 852 32.21 10.15 -1.99
CA ARG A 852 32.59 8.85 -2.59
C ARG A 852 33.84 9.06 -3.46
N ASP A 853 34.92 8.36 -3.14
CA ASP A 853 36.17 8.36 -3.89
C ASP A 853 36.31 7.08 -4.72
N PHE A 854 36.45 7.27 -6.03
CA PHE A 854 36.59 6.21 -7.04
C PHE A 854 37.98 6.21 -7.69
N GLY A 855 38.92 7.05 -7.25
CA GLY A 855 40.21 7.27 -7.92
C GLY A 855 41.12 6.03 -7.94
N ALA A 856 40.93 5.11 -6.98
CA ALA A 856 41.62 3.82 -6.93
C ALA A 856 40.85 2.68 -7.62
N CYS A 857 39.65 2.95 -8.14
CA CYS A 857 38.77 1.94 -8.71
C CYS A 857 39.08 1.66 -10.18
N GLU A 858 38.97 0.39 -10.55
CA GLU A 858 38.92 -0.02 -11.96
C GLU A 858 37.48 0.13 -12.47
N PHE A 859 37.33 0.77 -13.63
CA PHE A 859 36.05 0.97 -14.29
C PHE A 859 35.83 -0.09 -15.37
N ILE A 860 34.55 -0.40 -15.64
CA ILE A 860 34.17 -1.28 -16.74
C ILE A 860 34.71 -0.77 -18.08
N ASN A 861 34.94 -1.68 -19.01
CA ASN A 861 35.19 -1.33 -20.38
C ASN A 861 33.85 -1.31 -21.12
N VAL A 862 33.28 -0.13 -21.38
CA VAL A 862 31.99 0.02 -22.09
C VAL A 862 32.01 -0.64 -23.48
N GLU A 863 33.18 -0.77 -24.12
CA GLU A 863 33.31 -1.50 -25.38
C GLU A 863 33.15 -3.01 -25.24
N LYS A 864 33.30 -3.57 -24.04
CA LYS A 864 33.24 -5.01 -23.81
C LYS A 864 32.06 -5.42 -22.93
N ASP A 865 31.76 -4.58 -21.95
CA ASP A 865 30.95 -4.95 -20.79
C ASP A 865 29.58 -4.27 -20.81
N LEU A 866 29.27 -3.46 -21.84
CA LEU A 866 27.96 -2.83 -21.99
C LEU A 866 26.87 -3.88 -22.27
N SER A 867 25.82 -3.84 -21.47
CA SER A 867 24.59 -4.63 -21.62
C SER A 867 23.37 -3.73 -21.48
N TYR A 868 22.23 -4.17 -22.01
CA TYR A 868 20.95 -3.50 -21.75
C TYR A 868 20.66 -3.42 -20.25
N GLU A 869 20.93 -4.49 -19.48
CA GLU A 869 20.71 -4.49 -18.03
C GLU A 869 21.50 -3.38 -17.31
N LEU A 870 22.77 -3.18 -17.69
CA LEU A 870 23.57 -2.08 -17.16
C LEU A 870 22.99 -0.72 -17.58
N PHE A 871 22.62 -0.55 -18.85
CA PHE A 871 22.07 0.70 -19.38
C PHE A 871 20.73 1.05 -18.72
N ALA A 872 19.87 0.04 -18.51
CA ALA A 872 18.54 0.17 -17.91
C ALA A 872 18.56 0.76 -16.49
N LYS A 873 19.64 0.51 -15.71
CA LYS A 873 19.84 1.14 -14.39
C LYS A 873 19.89 2.67 -14.45
N PHE A 874 20.28 3.23 -15.59
CA PHE A 874 20.38 4.68 -15.79
C PHE A 874 19.19 5.28 -16.54
N LEU A 875 18.26 4.47 -17.05
CA LEU A 875 17.17 4.94 -17.91
C LEU A 875 16.01 5.62 -17.18
N SER A 876 16.02 5.68 -15.84
CA SER A 876 14.92 6.17 -14.99
C SER A 876 13.59 5.39 -15.21
N ARG A 877 12.91 5.04 -14.11
CA ARG A 877 11.63 4.28 -14.02
C ARG A 877 11.66 2.76 -14.12
N LEU A 878 12.72 2.13 -14.62
CA LEU A 878 12.71 0.67 -14.81
C LEU A 878 12.98 -0.13 -13.53
N ASP A 879 13.44 0.50 -12.44
CA ASP A 879 13.77 -0.16 -11.17
C ASP A 879 12.94 0.31 -9.96
N GLY A 880 12.02 1.27 -10.15
CA GLY A 880 11.24 1.84 -9.04
C GLY A 880 12.05 2.73 -8.09
N SER A 881 13.25 3.16 -8.46
CA SER A 881 14.05 4.11 -7.69
C SER A 881 13.36 5.48 -7.58
N ALA A 882 13.53 6.13 -6.42
CA ALA A 882 12.95 7.45 -6.14
C ALA A 882 13.66 8.60 -6.88
N GLN A 883 14.80 8.33 -7.53
CA GLN A 883 15.72 9.33 -8.09
C GLN A 883 15.88 9.15 -9.60
N ASP A 884 16.02 10.26 -10.32
CA ASP A 884 16.19 10.26 -11.78
C ASP A 884 17.68 10.24 -12.17
N TYR A 885 18.16 9.10 -12.66
CA TYR A 885 19.54 8.92 -13.11
C TYR A 885 19.77 9.27 -14.59
N SER A 886 18.74 9.77 -15.30
CA SER A 886 18.79 10.00 -16.75
C SER A 886 19.94 10.88 -17.22
N GLY A 887 20.38 11.84 -16.39
CA GLY A 887 21.53 12.71 -16.69
C GLY A 887 22.90 12.01 -16.64
N SER A 888 22.97 10.76 -16.17
CA SER A 888 24.19 9.96 -16.10
C SER A 888 24.52 9.25 -17.42
N VAL A 889 23.62 9.28 -18.40
CA VAL A 889 23.83 8.69 -19.72
C VAL A 889 23.43 9.71 -20.77
N ASP A 890 24.31 9.94 -21.75
CA ASP A 890 23.97 10.76 -22.89
C ASP A 890 23.12 9.95 -23.89
N ARG A 891 21.81 10.18 -23.85
CA ARG A 891 20.81 9.56 -24.73
C ARG A 891 20.78 10.15 -26.14
N GLN A 892 21.47 11.28 -26.35
CA GLN A 892 21.61 11.94 -27.65
C GLN A 892 23.02 11.78 -28.22
N ALA A 893 23.84 10.90 -27.63
CA ALA A 893 25.21 10.67 -28.06
C ALA A 893 25.33 10.02 -29.45
N LEU A 894 24.23 9.48 -30.00
CA LEU A 894 24.26 8.80 -31.30
C LEU A 894 24.50 9.83 -32.41
N LEU A 895 25.73 9.85 -32.92
CA LEU A 895 26.17 10.72 -34.00
C LEU A 895 26.25 9.91 -35.30
N MET A 896 25.48 10.32 -36.30
CA MET A 896 25.53 9.71 -37.63
C MET A 896 26.87 10.05 -38.31
N GLU A 897 27.52 9.03 -38.90
CA GLU A 897 28.79 9.17 -39.61
C GLU A 897 28.67 8.62 -41.04
N GLN A 898 29.56 9.09 -41.92
CA GLN A 898 29.68 8.49 -43.25
C GLN A 898 30.14 7.03 -43.15
N THR A 899 29.44 6.12 -43.81
CA THR A 899 29.71 4.68 -43.73
C THR A 899 31.12 4.32 -44.22
N ASN A 900 31.93 3.72 -43.33
CA ASN A 900 33.27 3.22 -43.66
C ASN A 900 33.24 1.72 -43.96
N ALA A 901 33.19 1.35 -45.25
CA ALA A 901 33.21 -0.04 -45.67
C ALA A 901 34.53 -0.78 -45.35
N ALA A 902 35.67 -0.06 -45.32
CA ALA A 902 36.96 -0.66 -45.03
C ALA A 902 37.08 -1.13 -43.57
N ALA A 903 36.47 -0.39 -42.63
CA ALA A 903 36.41 -0.78 -41.23
C ALA A 903 35.65 -2.11 -41.05
N ARG A 904 34.54 -2.29 -41.77
CA ARG A 904 33.78 -3.55 -41.79
C ARG A 904 34.57 -4.70 -42.40
N GLN A 905 35.26 -4.46 -43.52
CA GLN A 905 36.09 -5.48 -44.18
C GLN A 905 37.26 -5.94 -43.31
N ALA A 906 37.81 -5.05 -42.48
CA ALA A 906 38.90 -5.38 -41.57
C ALA A 906 38.50 -6.40 -40.48
N LEU A 907 37.21 -6.51 -40.13
CA LEU A 907 36.69 -7.52 -39.20
C LEU A 907 36.47 -8.90 -39.85
N SER A 908 36.46 -8.96 -41.18
CA SER A 908 36.27 -10.21 -41.94
C SER A 908 37.58 -10.96 -42.21
N ASN A 909 38.72 -10.33 -41.91
CA ASN A 909 40.08 -10.87 -42.05
C ASN A 909 40.65 -11.21 -40.67
#